data_AF-A0A0S2F468-F1
#
_entry.id   AF-A0A0S2F468-F1
#
_cell.length_a   1.000
_cell.length_b   1.000
_cell.length_c   1.000
_cell.angle_alpha   90.00
_cell.angle_beta   90.00
_cell.angle_gamma   90.00
#
_symmetry.space_group_name_H-M   'P 1'
#
loop_
_entity.id
_entity.type
_entity.pdbx_description
1 polymer ?
#
loop_
_entity_poly.entity_id
_entity_poly.type
_entity_poly.pdbx_seq_one_letter_code
_entity_poly.pdbx_strand_id
1 'polypeptide(L)'
;MQTPRFTTTALWLSIALSLSACGGGGGGDKKGGETTPAPGTPPGTPPPTPPPGAAALDITQLELAQTHVLPEAGLSWTLRQAKERLHAVGGREALALLRLSADNAGNPQLEGWANGVQLGSVALSASIPVTEAGGAAYPGARYSASLPAAWLVPGLQLRVRADNYRVGAFRSPMIGADSPVTLRVLPMYLFGANESNSVPLATSGAPDAATVTEIFAKWPVASVVAQNHPAQRAVWPTLSISPSGGKPAYLARSTDDEQSGFQVMGATLNLLGGLLAANGESSGPVQYYAPLILFDAAGKLKHPGGGLGSIGGDTGVGDHAYSGIFIHEQGHAMGLPHQGGAYTDGKYPYLAGSLNGSVWGYDSTRKEFLAPFVPATASRYRNCAGDTFDSTPRQLDAQGRCIKQDPMQSGSGDEARGYRFATFSDYSVAMMQRHLEGTTSTDKNGARVYSGGSIVADAAFPGGYKRWDGIDRRWIDVAPKTADNGLYGFNQGLPERRDVPVQAIAVAYSRAGTANVSQIYPPIGFRGNLLRYIDPSDAAQRASIVPNTGTYAWYCHNGGCDYTLRVTYADGGVRHVLLQGGFRPWFGPTTAPPASAGDPNNGDSFRTWVVNVPADKAIARIELLDSPKAWEGLPAAPTVLLSRQVPTVSARATEAGANDAACVELATVAVPLKAAPEPRCASTPRPAALPASEASATQPAADLHLRAWLSSLLRR
;
A
#
# COMPACT_ATOMS: atom_id res chain seq x y z
N MET A 1 31.05 11.49 10.26
CA MET A 1 31.76 12.73 10.65
C MET A 1 30.88 13.53 11.60
N GLN A 2 31.46 14.19 12.60
CA GLN A 2 30.71 14.93 13.62
C GLN A 2 30.29 16.31 13.12
N THR A 3 29.01 16.67 13.27
CA THR A 3 28.49 18.03 13.01
C THR A 3 28.46 18.85 14.31
N PRO A 4 29.01 20.08 14.34
CA PRO A 4 29.02 20.91 15.54
C PRO A 4 27.65 21.53 15.84
N ARG A 5 27.38 21.76 17.14
CA ARG A 5 26.19 22.46 17.63
C ARG A 5 26.47 23.97 17.66
N PHE A 6 25.52 24.78 17.21
CA PHE A 6 25.49 26.22 17.50
C PHE A 6 24.49 26.53 18.61
N THR A 7 24.94 27.34 19.57
CA THR A 7 24.20 27.80 20.73
C THR A 7 24.07 29.32 20.72
N THR A 8 22.85 29.85 20.86
CA THR A 8 22.63 31.23 21.29
C THR A 8 21.33 31.34 22.11
N THR A 9 21.51 31.73 23.37
CA THR A 9 20.59 32.49 24.23
C THR A 9 20.20 33.83 23.60
N ALA A 10 19.16 34.60 23.99
CA ALA A 10 17.96 34.45 24.84
C ALA A 10 17.07 35.71 24.62
N LEU A 11 15.83 35.79 25.16
CA LEU A 11 15.29 36.88 26.03
C LEU A 11 13.73 37.08 25.99
N TRP A 12 13.06 36.62 27.06
CA TRP A 12 11.90 37.16 27.84
C TRP A 12 10.59 37.78 27.24
N LEU A 13 9.45 37.37 27.88
CA LEU A 13 8.16 38.07 28.13
C LEU A 13 7.18 38.32 26.95
N SER A 14 5.83 38.34 27.10
CA SER A 14 4.97 38.08 28.28
C SER A 14 3.51 37.69 27.90
N ILE A 15 2.90 36.85 28.75
CA ILE A 15 1.47 36.73 29.17
C ILE A 15 0.35 37.44 28.37
N ALA A 16 -0.68 36.68 27.96
CA ALA A 16 -2.11 37.04 28.15
C ALA A 16 -3.04 35.82 28.03
N LEU A 17 -3.82 35.53 29.09
CA LEU A 17 -4.99 34.62 29.02
C LEU A 17 -6.22 35.39 28.52
N SER A 18 -7.12 34.70 27.81
CA SER A 18 -8.56 34.94 27.99
C SER A 18 -9.39 33.68 27.68
N LEU A 19 -10.01 33.15 28.73
CA LEU A 19 -11.15 32.24 28.62
C LEU A 19 -12.42 33.09 28.47
N SER A 20 -13.36 32.65 27.63
CA SER A 20 -14.78 32.97 27.80
C SER A 20 -15.62 31.81 27.27
N ALA A 21 -16.81 31.63 27.84
CA ALA A 21 -17.61 30.43 27.67
C ALA A 21 -19.12 30.75 27.61
N CYS A 22 -19.87 29.84 26.98
CA CYS A 22 -21.31 29.56 27.16
C CYS A 22 -22.40 30.60 26.82
N GLY A 23 -23.47 30.09 26.18
CA GLY A 23 -24.84 30.64 26.15
C GLY A 23 -25.20 31.48 24.91
N GLY A 24 -26.41 31.40 24.33
CA GLY A 24 -27.54 30.48 24.55
C GLY A 24 -28.91 31.09 24.15
N GLY A 25 -29.82 30.27 23.58
CA GLY A 25 -31.25 30.60 23.32
C GLY A 25 -31.55 31.46 22.07
N GLY A 26 -32.75 31.44 21.46
CA GLY A 26 -33.96 30.61 21.66
C GLY A 26 -35.21 31.11 20.88
N GLY A 27 -36.23 30.24 20.68
CA GLY A 27 -37.55 30.52 20.03
C GLY A 27 -37.52 30.63 18.48
N GLY A 28 -38.55 30.35 17.65
CA GLY A 28 -39.95 29.87 17.74
C GLY A 28 -40.55 29.93 16.29
N ASP A 29 -41.77 29.50 15.92
CA ASP A 29 -42.90 28.81 16.57
C ASP A 29 -43.88 28.24 15.47
N LYS A 30 -44.66 27.19 15.78
CA LYS A 30 -45.92 26.69 15.11
C LYS A 30 -46.01 26.33 13.60
N LYS A 31 -46.29 25.04 13.36
CA LYS A 31 -47.50 24.40 12.74
C LYS A 31 -47.06 23.02 12.17
N GLY A 32 -47.76 21.90 12.34
CA GLY A 32 -49.19 21.69 12.57
C GLY A 32 -49.71 20.76 11.47
N GLY A 33 -49.41 19.46 11.58
CA GLY A 33 -49.73 18.44 10.58
C GLY A 33 -49.89 17.07 11.23
N GLU A 34 -51.05 16.46 11.01
CA GLU A 34 -51.52 15.26 11.70
C GLU A 34 -51.16 14.01 10.88
N THR A 35 -50.35 13.09 11.44
CA THR A 35 -50.03 11.81 10.80
C THR A 35 -50.14 10.66 11.79
N THR A 36 -50.91 9.65 11.41
CA THR A 36 -51.24 8.46 12.22
C THR A 36 -49.98 7.65 12.56
N PRO A 37 -49.79 7.20 13.81
CA PRO A 37 -48.62 6.38 14.17
C PRO A 37 -48.70 4.97 13.58
N ALA A 38 -47.58 4.48 13.03
CA ALA A 38 -47.39 3.05 12.79
C ALA A 38 -47.26 2.28 14.12
N PRO A 39 -47.56 0.97 14.17
CA PRO A 39 -47.44 0.19 15.40
C PRO A 39 -46.01 0.17 15.92
N GLY A 40 -45.79 0.71 17.12
CA GLY A 40 -44.48 0.70 17.77
C GLY A 40 -44.08 -0.70 18.23
N THR A 41 -42.84 -1.07 17.96
CA THR A 41 -42.18 -2.25 18.55
C THR A 41 -42.25 -2.18 20.07
N PRO A 42 -42.56 -3.27 20.80
CA PRO A 42 -42.61 -3.25 22.26
C PRO A 42 -41.29 -2.77 22.87
N PRO A 43 -41.31 -1.99 23.98
CA PRO A 43 -40.10 -1.67 24.72
C PRO A 43 -39.44 -2.97 25.19
N GLY A 44 -38.15 -3.15 24.88
CA GLY A 44 -37.39 -4.28 25.39
C GLY A 44 -37.38 -4.28 26.91
N THR A 45 -37.65 -5.44 27.52
CA THR A 45 -37.64 -5.62 28.97
C THR A 45 -36.33 -5.08 29.56
N PRO A 46 -36.36 -4.25 30.62
CA PRO A 46 -35.12 -3.82 31.28
C PRO A 46 -34.29 -5.04 31.70
N PRO A 47 -32.96 -5.04 31.47
CA PRO A 47 -32.12 -6.16 31.88
C PRO A 47 -32.25 -6.39 33.39
N PRO A 48 -32.23 -7.66 33.84
CA PRO A 48 -32.41 -7.99 35.25
C PRO A 48 -31.34 -7.28 36.09
N THR A 49 -31.77 -6.58 37.13
CA THR A 49 -30.84 -5.92 38.05
C THR A 49 -30.11 -7.00 38.86
N PRO A 50 -28.76 -7.04 38.85
CA PRO A 50 -28.02 -8.08 39.55
C PRO A 50 -28.26 -8.00 41.07
N PRO A 51 -28.14 -9.11 41.82
CA PRO A 51 -28.46 -9.15 43.24
C PRO A 51 -27.70 -8.09 44.06
N PRO A 52 -28.32 -7.49 45.09
CA PRO A 52 -27.63 -6.58 46.01
C PRO A 52 -26.38 -7.25 46.60
N GLY A 53 -25.20 -6.69 46.32
CA GLY A 53 -23.91 -7.21 46.77
C GLY A 53 -23.14 -8.08 45.76
N ALA A 54 -23.68 -8.38 44.58
CA ALA A 54 -22.98 -9.16 43.53
C ALA A 54 -21.57 -8.62 43.23
N ALA A 55 -20.59 -9.47 42.95
CA ALA A 55 -19.24 -9.03 42.55
C ALA A 55 -19.27 -8.31 41.19
N ALA A 56 -18.22 -7.56 40.86
CA ALA A 56 -18.02 -7.06 39.50
C ALA A 56 -17.43 -8.18 38.60
N LEU A 57 -17.86 -8.25 37.35
CA LEU A 57 -17.32 -9.18 36.36
C LEU A 57 -16.29 -8.49 35.48
N ASP A 58 -15.03 -8.58 35.90
CA ASP A 58 -13.91 -7.90 35.25
C ASP A 58 -13.28 -8.75 34.14
N ILE A 59 -12.73 -8.06 33.14
CA ILE A 59 -11.90 -8.67 32.11
C ILE A 59 -10.48 -8.81 32.68
N THR A 60 -10.03 -10.05 32.91
CA THR A 60 -8.71 -10.37 33.47
C THR A 60 -7.64 -10.50 32.40
N GLN A 61 -8.03 -10.85 31.17
CA GLN A 61 -7.18 -10.86 29.97
C GLN A 61 -8.02 -10.39 28.79
N LEU A 62 -7.49 -9.47 27.99
CA LEU A 62 -8.08 -8.95 26.76
C LEU A 62 -7.03 -8.99 25.64
N GLU A 63 -7.37 -9.67 24.56
CA GLU A 63 -6.62 -9.68 23.31
C GLU A 63 -7.56 -9.33 22.15
N LEU A 64 -7.02 -8.70 21.10
CA LEU A 64 -7.72 -8.39 19.86
C LEU A 64 -7.02 -9.07 18.70
N ALA A 65 -7.76 -9.79 17.86
CA ALA A 65 -7.22 -10.42 16.66
C ALA A 65 -7.77 -9.79 15.38
N GLN A 66 -6.86 -9.39 14.47
CA GLN A 66 -7.18 -8.79 13.17
C GLN A 66 -6.36 -9.43 12.04
N THR A 67 -5.04 -9.22 12.05
CA THR A 67 -4.03 -9.95 11.26
C THR A 67 -3.24 -10.91 12.15
N HIS A 68 -3.09 -10.54 13.43
CA HIS A 68 -2.43 -11.23 14.52
C HIS A 68 -3.24 -11.09 15.79
N VAL A 69 -3.07 -12.00 16.75
CA VAL A 69 -3.64 -11.90 18.10
C VAL A 69 -2.74 -11.02 18.97
N LEU A 70 -3.22 -9.82 19.30
CA LEU A 70 -2.47 -8.80 20.02
C LEU A 70 -3.01 -8.61 21.45
N PRO A 71 -2.15 -8.40 22.46
CA PRO A 71 -2.59 -7.97 23.79
C PRO A 71 -3.21 -6.56 23.72
N GLU A 72 -4.01 -6.18 24.72
CA GLU A 72 -4.68 -4.87 24.82
C GLU A 72 -3.79 -3.65 24.48
N ALA A 73 -2.51 -3.65 24.91
CA ALA A 73 -1.57 -2.54 24.68
C ALA A 73 -0.90 -2.56 23.28
N GLY A 74 -1.10 -3.62 22.50
CA GLY A 74 -0.30 -3.95 21.32
C GLY A 74 1.07 -4.55 21.68
N LEU A 75 1.86 -4.84 20.65
CA LEU A 75 3.24 -5.28 20.75
C LEU A 75 4.20 -4.11 20.49
N SER A 76 5.42 -4.20 21.00
CA SER A 76 6.46 -3.19 20.81
C SER A 76 7.85 -3.81 20.94
N TRP A 77 8.72 -3.51 19.99
CA TRP A 77 10.09 -4.02 19.94
C TRP A 77 11.09 -2.86 19.98
N THR A 78 12.17 -3.04 20.73
CA THR A 78 13.37 -2.20 20.64
C THR A 78 14.56 -3.11 20.37
N LEU A 79 14.99 -3.13 19.11
CA LEU A 79 16.15 -3.87 18.65
C LEU A 79 17.37 -2.94 18.54
N ARG A 80 18.53 -3.52 18.22
CA ARG A 80 19.79 -2.77 18.07
C ARG A 80 19.71 -1.67 17.00
N GLN A 81 18.99 -1.92 15.91
CA GLN A 81 18.93 -1.03 14.74
C GLN A 81 17.50 -0.66 14.31
N ALA A 82 16.47 -1.06 15.06
CA ALA A 82 15.07 -0.82 14.71
C ALA A 82 14.17 -0.70 15.94
N LYS A 83 13.07 0.05 15.81
CA LYS A 83 11.99 0.15 16.80
C LYS A 83 10.67 0.05 16.05
N GLU A 84 9.83 -0.89 16.46
CA GLU A 84 8.54 -1.16 15.79
C GLU A 84 7.44 -1.35 16.82
N ARG A 85 6.19 -1.13 16.40
CA ARG A 85 4.99 -1.30 17.22
C ARG A 85 3.89 -1.90 16.35
N LEU A 86 3.10 -2.80 16.93
CA LEU A 86 1.91 -3.37 16.29
C LEU A 86 0.71 -3.23 17.21
N HIS A 87 -0.34 -2.57 16.74
CA HIS A 87 -1.59 -2.34 17.46
C HIS A 87 -2.80 -2.60 16.55
N ALA A 88 -4.01 -2.63 17.11
CA ALA A 88 -5.20 -2.88 16.31
C ALA A 88 -5.45 -1.70 15.35
N VAL A 89 -5.70 -2.02 14.08
CA VAL A 89 -6.02 -1.08 13.01
C VAL A 89 -7.43 -0.52 13.25
N GLY A 90 -7.59 0.79 13.09
CA GLY A 90 -8.89 1.45 13.16
C GLY A 90 -9.82 1.01 12.01
N GLY A 91 -11.14 1.14 12.20
CA GLY A 91 -12.12 0.91 11.13
C GLY A 91 -12.19 -0.53 10.60
N ARG A 92 -11.56 -1.51 11.27
CA ARG A 92 -11.45 -2.92 10.87
C ARG A 92 -12.06 -3.83 11.94
N GLU A 93 -12.87 -4.81 11.54
CA GLU A 93 -13.44 -5.82 12.47
C GLU A 93 -12.33 -6.55 13.24
N ALA A 94 -12.50 -6.76 14.54
CA ALA A 94 -11.57 -7.49 15.38
C ALA A 94 -12.29 -8.59 16.17
N LEU A 95 -11.65 -9.74 16.35
CA LEU A 95 -12.09 -10.73 17.33
C LEU A 95 -11.55 -10.33 18.70
N ALA A 96 -12.42 -10.00 19.65
CA ALA A 96 -12.03 -9.91 21.05
C ALA A 96 -11.92 -11.31 21.65
N LEU A 97 -10.82 -11.58 22.34
CA LEU A 97 -10.56 -12.79 23.11
C LEU A 97 -10.42 -12.42 24.58
N LEU A 98 -11.16 -13.11 25.45
CA LEU A 98 -11.31 -12.72 26.84
C LEU A 98 -11.12 -13.88 27.82
N ARG A 99 -10.59 -13.51 28.99
CA ARG A 99 -10.80 -14.23 30.24
C ARG A 99 -11.49 -13.28 31.22
N LEU A 100 -12.46 -13.81 31.97
CA LEU A 100 -13.24 -13.06 32.94
C LEU A 100 -12.79 -13.41 34.36
N SER A 101 -13.14 -12.59 35.35
CA SER A 101 -12.84 -12.85 36.76
C SER A 101 -13.59 -14.04 37.36
N ALA A 102 -14.64 -14.52 36.68
CA ALA A 102 -15.42 -15.72 37.03
C ALA A 102 -15.87 -16.46 35.76
N ASP A 103 -16.14 -17.77 35.86
CA ASP A 103 -16.53 -18.61 34.72
C ASP A 103 -18.00 -19.08 34.72
N ASN A 104 -18.78 -18.69 35.72
CA ASN A 104 -20.23 -18.92 35.86
C ASN A 104 -21.08 -17.67 35.53
N ALA A 105 -20.61 -16.82 34.62
CA ALA A 105 -21.33 -15.63 34.18
C ALA A 105 -22.59 -16.00 33.36
N GLY A 106 -23.76 -15.49 33.76
CA GLY A 106 -25.01 -15.65 33.04
C GLY A 106 -25.15 -14.62 31.92
N ASN A 107 -25.37 -15.10 30.69
CA ASN A 107 -25.51 -14.27 29.48
C ASN A 107 -24.46 -13.14 29.35
N PRO A 108 -23.15 -13.43 29.44
CA PRO A 108 -22.12 -12.40 29.43
C PRO A 108 -22.07 -11.66 28.09
N GLN A 109 -21.95 -10.33 28.16
CA GLN A 109 -21.91 -9.42 27.02
C GLN A 109 -20.77 -8.41 27.17
N LEU A 110 -20.16 -8.05 26.06
CA LEU A 110 -19.10 -7.06 25.94
C LEU A 110 -19.70 -5.75 25.41
N GLU A 111 -19.63 -4.68 26.19
CA GLU A 111 -20.06 -3.34 25.79
C GLU A 111 -18.89 -2.56 25.19
N GLY A 112 -19.13 -1.92 24.05
CA GLY A 112 -18.21 -0.96 23.43
C GLY A 112 -18.62 0.47 23.70
N TRP A 113 -17.65 1.32 24.07
CA TRP A 113 -17.83 2.74 24.38
C TRP A 113 -16.71 3.55 23.73
N ALA A 114 -16.97 4.79 23.29
CA ALA A 114 -15.93 5.75 22.93
C ALA A 114 -16.41 7.17 23.25
N ASN A 115 -15.52 8.02 23.75
CA ASN A 115 -15.82 9.43 24.09
C ASN A 115 -17.06 9.61 25.00
N GLY A 116 -17.30 8.66 25.92
CA GLY A 116 -18.46 8.66 26.81
C GLY A 116 -19.78 8.18 26.20
N VAL A 117 -19.79 7.78 24.92
CA VAL A 117 -20.98 7.28 24.20
C VAL A 117 -20.88 5.76 24.06
N GLN A 118 -21.98 5.04 24.33
CA GLN A 118 -22.07 3.60 24.07
C GLN A 118 -22.22 3.33 22.57
N LEU A 119 -21.31 2.52 22.02
CA LEU A 119 -21.31 2.07 20.63
C LEU A 119 -22.17 0.80 20.44
N GLY A 120 -22.41 0.06 21.52
CA GLY A 120 -23.36 -1.05 21.60
C GLY A 120 -22.95 -2.14 22.59
N SER A 121 -23.48 -3.35 22.40
CA SER A 121 -23.14 -4.56 23.16
C SER A 121 -23.20 -5.80 22.28
N VAL A 122 -22.23 -6.70 22.41
CA VAL A 122 -22.20 -8.02 21.73
C VAL A 122 -22.16 -9.15 22.76
N ALA A 123 -22.81 -10.27 22.47
CA ALA A 123 -22.76 -11.45 23.33
C ALA A 123 -21.39 -12.12 23.28
N LEU A 124 -20.90 -12.63 24.42
CA LEU A 124 -19.70 -13.44 24.46
C LEU A 124 -20.03 -14.91 24.16
N SER A 125 -19.32 -15.48 23.18
CA SER A 125 -19.31 -16.91 22.91
C SER A 125 -18.31 -17.62 23.82
N ALA A 126 -18.70 -18.75 24.43
CA ALA A 126 -17.77 -19.65 25.12
C ALA A 126 -16.97 -20.55 24.15
N SER A 127 -17.24 -20.46 22.85
CA SER A 127 -16.44 -21.09 21.80
C SER A 127 -15.46 -20.06 21.21
N ILE A 128 -14.20 -20.48 21.05
CA ILE A 128 -13.18 -19.73 20.30
C ILE A 128 -13.04 -20.32 18.88
N PRO A 129 -12.59 -19.55 17.89
CA PRO A 129 -12.37 -20.07 16.54
C PRO A 129 -11.35 -21.21 16.46
N VAL A 130 -11.42 -21.97 15.36
CA VAL A 130 -10.45 -23.04 15.07
C VAL A 130 -9.13 -22.47 14.55
N THR A 131 -8.13 -23.34 14.44
CA THR A 131 -6.83 -23.04 13.82
C THR A 131 -6.76 -23.68 12.45
N GLU A 132 -6.07 -23.03 11.50
CA GLU A 132 -5.95 -23.46 10.10
C GLU A 132 -5.62 -24.96 9.98
N ALA A 133 -6.23 -25.62 9.00
CA ALA A 133 -6.04 -27.04 8.72
C ALA A 133 -6.29 -27.99 9.92
N GLY A 134 -7.06 -27.57 10.93
CA GLY A 134 -7.31 -28.35 12.15
C GLY A 134 -6.09 -28.41 13.08
N GLY A 135 -5.27 -27.37 13.07
CA GLY A 135 -4.10 -27.23 13.95
C GLY A 135 -4.44 -27.20 15.43
N ALA A 136 -3.41 -27.15 16.28
CA ALA A 136 -3.57 -27.03 17.73
C ALA A 136 -4.43 -25.81 18.09
N ALA A 137 -5.35 -25.95 19.05
CA ALA A 137 -6.22 -24.86 19.47
C ALA A 137 -5.42 -23.69 20.07
N TYR A 138 -5.90 -22.46 19.86
CA TYR A 138 -5.29 -21.26 20.45
C TYR A 138 -5.39 -21.31 21.99
N PRO A 139 -4.28 -21.13 22.73
CA PRO A 139 -4.27 -21.25 24.18
C PRO A 139 -4.81 -20.00 24.90
N GLY A 140 -5.30 -20.18 26.13
CA GLY A 140 -5.53 -19.08 27.08
C GLY A 140 -6.94 -18.45 27.05
N ALA A 141 -7.50 -18.18 25.88
CA ALA A 141 -8.84 -17.57 25.78
C ALA A 141 -9.96 -18.53 26.23
N ARG A 142 -10.99 -18.01 26.92
CA ARG A 142 -12.22 -18.76 27.27
C ARG A 142 -13.48 -18.22 26.60
N TYR A 143 -13.50 -16.92 26.29
CA TYR A 143 -14.61 -16.28 25.61
C TYR A 143 -14.12 -15.55 24.36
N SER A 144 -14.99 -15.43 23.35
CA SER A 144 -14.75 -14.62 22.16
C SER A 144 -15.96 -13.79 21.74
N ALA A 145 -15.73 -12.69 21.03
CA ALA A 145 -16.77 -11.92 20.35
C ALA A 145 -16.21 -11.12 19.16
N SER A 146 -16.95 -11.05 18.05
CA SER A 146 -16.61 -10.13 16.95
C SER A 146 -17.00 -8.69 17.30
N LEU A 147 -16.02 -7.80 17.38
CA LEU A 147 -16.21 -6.36 17.49
C LEU A 147 -16.45 -5.76 16.10
N PRO A 148 -17.59 -5.08 15.88
CA PRO A 148 -17.87 -4.43 14.60
C PRO A 148 -16.79 -3.42 14.22
N ALA A 149 -16.43 -3.35 12.94
CA ALA A 149 -15.43 -2.41 12.40
C ALA A 149 -15.63 -0.94 12.85
N ALA A 150 -16.89 -0.51 13.02
CA ALA A 150 -17.25 0.84 13.48
C ALA A 150 -16.94 1.11 14.96
N TRP A 151 -16.65 0.09 15.77
CA TRP A 151 -16.23 0.25 17.17
C TRP A 151 -14.72 0.46 17.30
N LEU A 152 -13.92 0.00 16.35
CA LEU A 152 -12.46 0.11 16.39
C LEU A 152 -12.06 1.54 16.01
N VAL A 153 -12.22 2.46 16.96
CA VAL A 153 -11.82 3.88 16.87
C VAL A 153 -10.85 4.24 18.00
N PRO A 154 -9.99 5.24 17.81
CA PRO A 154 -9.15 5.76 18.90
C PRO A 154 -10.00 6.18 20.11
N GLY A 155 -9.60 5.72 21.29
CA GLY A 155 -10.36 5.93 22.53
C GLY A 155 -11.49 4.92 22.78
N LEU A 156 -11.55 3.80 22.03
CA LEU A 156 -12.39 2.65 22.38
C LEU A 156 -12.12 2.18 23.81
N GLN A 157 -13.21 1.96 24.54
CA GLN A 157 -13.25 1.34 25.86
C GLN A 157 -14.20 0.13 25.82
N LEU A 158 -13.79 -0.95 26.47
CA LEU A 158 -14.53 -2.23 26.52
C LEU A 158 -14.77 -2.62 27.98
N ARG A 159 -15.96 -3.14 28.30
CA ARG A 159 -16.26 -3.72 29.62
C ARG A 159 -17.30 -4.84 29.51
N VAL A 160 -17.35 -5.73 30.50
CA VAL A 160 -18.30 -6.85 30.51
C VAL A 160 -19.46 -6.60 31.46
N ARG A 161 -20.65 -7.04 31.04
CA ARG A 161 -21.86 -7.20 31.87
C ARG A 161 -22.36 -8.65 31.81
N ALA A 162 -23.04 -9.10 32.86
CA ALA A 162 -23.70 -10.41 32.94
C ALA A 162 -24.86 -10.30 33.94
N ASP A 163 -25.89 -11.13 33.80
CA ASP A 163 -27.14 -11.01 34.58
C ASP A 163 -26.93 -11.18 36.10
N ASN A 164 -25.93 -11.98 36.49
CA ASN A 164 -25.62 -12.32 37.88
C ASN A 164 -24.42 -11.53 38.48
N TYR A 165 -23.89 -10.53 37.77
CA TYR A 165 -22.75 -9.72 38.22
C TYR A 165 -22.99 -8.22 38.04
N ARG A 166 -22.32 -7.39 38.85
CA ARG A 166 -22.17 -5.97 38.52
C ARG A 166 -21.26 -5.81 37.30
N VAL A 167 -21.51 -4.76 36.52
CA VAL A 167 -20.71 -4.40 35.35
C VAL A 167 -19.26 -4.17 35.76
N GLY A 168 -18.31 -4.74 35.01
CA GLY A 168 -16.87 -4.64 35.27
C GLY A 168 -16.24 -3.31 34.88
N ALA A 169 -14.97 -3.16 35.21
CA ALA A 169 -14.16 -2.00 34.84
C ALA A 169 -13.91 -1.88 33.33
N PHE A 170 -13.66 -0.66 32.86
CA PHE A 170 -13.26 -0.40 31.48
C PHE A 170 -11.81 -0.84 31.20
N ARG A 171 -11.62 -1.49 30.05
CA ARG A 171 -10.35 -1.79 29.37
C ARG A 171 -10.23 -0.86 28.15
N SER A 172 -9.03 -0.45 27.78
CA SER A 172 -8.79 0.57 26.73
C SER A 172 -7.75 0.07 25.73
N PRO A 173 -8.14 -0.78 24.75
CA PRO A 173 -7.21 -1.31 23.76
C PRO A 173 -6.57 -0.22 22.89
N MET A 174 -5.33 -0.47 22.45
CA MET A 174 -4.61 0.40 21.54
C MET A 174 -5.16 0.29 20.12
N ILE A 175 -5.90 1.32 19.68
CA ILE A 175 -6.40 1.45 18.31
C ILE A 175 -5.60 2.54 17.58
N GLY A 176 -5.11 2.19 16.39
CA GLY A 176 -4.36 3.05 15.47
C GLY A 176 -5.22 3.69 14.38
N ALA A 177 -4.60 3.93 13.22
CA ALA A 177 -5.25 4.54 12.07
C ALA A 177 -6.17 3.56 11.34
N ASP A 178 -7.19 4.05 10.63
CA ASP A 178 -7.98 3.30 9.66
C ASP A 178 -7.33 3.33 8.26
N SER A 179 -6.04 2.99 8.19
CA SER A 179 -5.21 3.09 6.99
C SER A 179 -5.79 2.32 5.79
N PRO A 180 -6.15 3.01 4.68
CA PRO A 180 -6.47 2.34 3.43
C PRO A 180 -5.19 1.94 2.67
N VAL A 181 -5.30 1.03 1.70
CA VAL A 181 -4.30 0.81 0.64
C VAL A 181 -4.98 0.63 -0.71
N THR A 182 -4.48 1.30 -1.74
CA THR A 182 -4.81 1.03 -3.15
C THR A 182 -3.65 0.29 -3.80
N LEU A 183 -3.88 -0.93 -4.27
CA LEU A 183 -2.97 -1.68 -5.11
C LEU A 183 -3.34 -1.43 -6.58
N ARG A 184 -2.50 -0.71 -7.32
CA ARG A 184 -2.65 -0.53 -8.76
C ARG A 184 -1.82 -1.55 -9.51
N VAL A 185 -2.46 -2.25 -10.42
CA VAL A 185 -1.79 -3.26 -11.24
C VAL A 185 -1.60 -2.72 -12.65
N LEU A 186 -0.36 -2.64 -13.14
CA LEU A 186 -0.05 -2.19 -14.50
C LEU A 186 0.72 -3.30 -15.25
N PRO A 187 0.04 -4.14 -16.04
CA PRO A 187 0.67 -5.15 -16.88
C PRO A 187 1.69 -4.55 -17.84
N MET A 188 2.90 -5.10 -17.82
CA MET A 188 4.00 -4.71 -18.69
C MET A 188 4.19 -5.81 -19.73
N TYR A 189 3.61 -5.61 -20.90
CA TYR A 189 3.82 -6.46 -22.07
C TYR A 189 5.09 -6.01 -22.79
N LEU A 190 6.13 -6.83 -22.72
CA LEU A 190 7.43 -6.53 -23.31
C LEU A 190 7.71 -7.43 -24.51
N PHE A 191 8.62 -6.97 -25.38
CA PHE A 191 9.26 -7.81 -26.40
C PHE A 191 8.29 -8.39 -27.44
N GLY A 192 7.21 -7.66 -27.75
CA GLY A 192 6.19 -8.04 -28.73
C GLY A 192 5.00 -8.82 -28.16
N ALA A 193 5.01 -9.13 -26.86
CA ALA A 193 3.82 -9.59 -26.16
C ALA A 193 2.71 -8.53 -26.20
N ASN A 194 1.46 -8.98 -26.21
CA ASN A 194 0.24 -8.19 -26.04
C ASN A 194 -0.94 -9.14 -25.73
N GLU A 195 -2.13 -8.59 -25.47
CA GLU A 195 -3.30 -9.39 -25.08
C GLU A 195 -3.77 -10.43 -26.10
N SER A 196 -3.55 -10.23 -27.41
CA SER A 196 -4.02 -11.16 -28.44
C SER A 196 -3.07 -12.33 -28.71
N ASN A 197 -1.81 -12.23 -28.28
CA ASN A 197 -0.79 -13.26 -28.48
C ASN A 197 -0.19 -13.82 -27.17
N SER A 198 -0.66 -13.37 -26.01
CA SER A 198 -0.11 -13.77 -24.70
C SER A 198 -1.19 -13.79 -23.60
N VAL A 199 -0.91 -13.26 -22.40
CA VAL A 199 -1.84 -13.29 -21.26
C VAL A 199 -2.88 -12.16 -21.40
N PRO A 200 -4.20 -12.44 -21.39
CA PRO A 200 -5.23 -11.40 -21.51
C PRO A 200 -5.26 -10.45 -20.30
N LEU A 201 -5.70 -9.20 -20.50
CA LEU A 201 -5.83 -8.21 -19.43
C LEU A 201 -6.84 -8.63 -18.34
N ALA A 202 -7.83 -9.46 -18.68
CA ALA A 202 -8.76 -10.03 -17.70
C ALA A 202 -8.06 -10.92 -16.66
N THR A 203 -6.84 -11.39 -16.92
CA THR A 203 -6.01 -12.20 -16.01
C THR A 203 -4.88 -11.39 -15.40
N SER A 204 -4.23 -10.51 -16.16
CA SER A 204 -3.09 -9.71 -15.68
C SER A 204 -3.48 -8.35 -15.08
N GLY A 205 -4.71 -7.87 -15.29
CA GLY A 205 -5.12 -6.51 -14.90
C GLY A 205 -5.44 -6.34 -13.42
N ALA A 206 -5.77 -7.40 -12.68
CA ALA A 206 -6.01 -7.35 -11.24
C ALA A 206 -5.99 -8.76 -10.62
N PRO A 207 -5.56 -8.91 -9.35
CA PRO A 207 -5.77 -10.15 -8.58
C PRO A 207 -7.26 -10.44 -8.35
N ASP A 208 -7.61 -11.73 -8.25
CA ASP A 208 -8.98 -12.17 -8.03
C ASP A 208 -9.52 -11.85 -6.60
N ALA A 209 -10.83 -11.99 -6.41
CA ALA A 209 -11.47 -11.66 -5.14
C ALA A 209 -11.00 -12.50 -3.94
N ALA A 210 -10.63 -13.77 -4.14
CA ALA A 210 -10.08 -14.60 -3.07
C ALA A 210 -8.68 -14.12 -2.66
N THR A 211 -7.86 -13.74 -3.64
CA THR A 211 -6.53 -13.16 -3.47
C THR A 211 -6.60 -11.86 -2.68
N VAL A 212 -7.46 -10.91 -3.07
CA VAL A 212 -7.59 -9.61 -2.37
C VAL A 212 -8.17 -9.76 -0.97
N THR A 213 -9.07 -10.72 -0.77
CA THR A 213 -9.57 -11.09 0.57
C THR A 213 -8.44 -11.60 1.47
N GLU A 214 -7.53 -12.43 0.92
CA GLU A 214 -6.37 -12.95 1.64
C GLU A 214 -5.28 -11.88 1.89
N ILE A 215 -5.07 -10.95 0.94
CA ILE A 215 -4.24 -9.75 1.14
C ILE A 215 -4.78 -8.94 2.33
N PHE A 216 -6.08 -8.63 2.34
CA PHE A 216 -6.72 -7.90 3.43
C PHE A 216 -6.56 -8.63 4.77
N ALA A 217 -6.73 -9.95 4.81
CA ALA A 217 -6.53 -10.76 6.01
C ALA A 217 -5.11 -10.63 6.61
N LYS A 218 -4.09 -10.38 5.77
CA LYS A 218 -2.66 -10.40 6.16
C LYS A 218 -2.03 -9.02 6.34
N TRP A 219 -2.49 -7.99 5.63
CA TRP A 219 -1.97 -6.62 5.76
C TRP A 219 -2.68 -5.83 6.87
N PRO A 220 -1.97 -4.94 7.61
CA PRO A 220 -2.52 -4.15 8.72
C PRO A 220 -3.29 -2.92 8.21
N VAL A 221 -4.35 -3.15 7.44
CA VAL A 221 -5.13 -2.12 6.74
C VAL A 221 -6.61 -2.19 7.08
N ALA A 222 -7.29 -1.04 7.05
CA ALA A 222 -8.74 -0.94 7.18
C ALA A 222 -9.47 -1.23 5.86
N SER A 223 -8.79 -1.06 4.73
CA SER A 223 -9.28 -1.47 3.41
C SER A 223 -8.15 -1.74 2.42
N VAL A 224 -8.40 -2.66 1.48
CA VAL A 224 -7.61 -2.86 0.26
C VAL A 224 -8.51 -2.60 -0.94
N VAL A 225 -8.05 -1.79 -1.88
CA VAL A 225 -8.64 -1.67 -3.23
C VAL A 225 -7.59 -2.13 -4.23
N ALA A 226 -7.74 -3.33 -4.78
CA ALA A 226 -6.95 -3.79 -5.90
C ALA A 226 -7.65 -3.39 -7.20
N GLN A 227 -6.98 -2.60 -8.03
CA GLN A 227 -7.56 -2.00 -9.24
C GLN A 227 -6.55 -2.04 -10.39
N ASN A 228 -7.02 -2.39 -11.58
CA ASN A 228 -6.23 -2.20 -12.79
C ASN A 228 -5.87 -0.73 -12.95
N HIS A 229 -4.59 -0.43 -13.21
CA HIS A 229 -4.12 0.93 -13.38
C HIS A 229 -4.95 1.65 -14.46
N PRO A 230 -5.28 2.95 -14.34
CA PRO A 230 -6.12 3.64 -15.33
C PRO A 230 -5.60 3.62 -16.78
N ALA A 231 -4.32 3.31 -16.99
CA ALA A 231 -3.72 3.07 -18.31
C ALA A 231 -4.00 1.69 -18.91
N GLN A 232 -4.58 0.78 -18.14
CA GLN A 232 -4.83 -0.63 -18.42
C GLN A 232 -3.59 -1.51 -18.62
N ARG A 233 -2.59 -1.05 -19.38
CA ARG A 233 -1.37 -1.81 -19.73
C ARG A 233 -0.30 -0.88 -20.29
N ALA A 234 0.96 -1.33 -20.26
CA ALA A 234 2.00 -0.83 -21.16
C ALA A 234 2.38 -1.93 -22.16
N VAL A 235 2.60 -1.56 -23.42
CA VAL A 235 3.03 -2.48 -24.49
C VAL A 235 4.26 -1.89 -25.16
N TRP A 236 5.45 -2.42 -24.84
CA TRP A 236 6.72 -1.89 -25.29
C TRP A 236 7.56 -2.98 -26.00
N PRO A 237 7.95 -2.79 -27.28
CA PRO A 237 8.71 -3.80 -28.02
C PRO A 237 10.17 -3.90 -27.53
N THR A 238 10.67 -2.89 -26.82
CA THR A 238 12.06 -2.76 -26.40
C THR A 238 12.19 -2.10 -25.03
N LEU A 239 13.19 -2.49 -24.26
CA LEU A 239 13.49 -1.93 -22.93
C LEU A 239 14.96 -1.53 -22.85
N SER A 240 15.24 -0.31 -22.38
CA SER A 240 16.62 0.15 -22.16
C SER A 240 17.09 -0.32 -20.78
N ILE A 241 18.14 -1.13 -20.78
CA ILE A 241 18.77 -1.65 -19.56
C ILE A 241 19.98 -0.77 -19.23
N SER A 242 20.07 -0.32 -17.98
CA SER A 242 21.17 0.50 -17.48
C SER A 242 22.49 -0.29 -17.34
N PRO A 243 23.66 0.39 -17.32
CA PRO A 243 24.93 -0.27 -17.06
C PRO A 243 24.91 -0.99 -15.70
N SER A 244 25.48 -2.19 -15.64
CA SER A 244 25.48 -3.02 -14.42
C SER A 244 26.52 -4.14 -14.53
N GLY A 245 27.10 -4.56 -13.39
CA GLY A 245 28.12 -5.62 -13.37
C GLY A 245 29.36 -5.34 -14.23
N GLY A 246 29.69 -4.08 -14.48
CA GLY A 246 30.78 -3.66 -15.38
C GLY A 246 30.47 -3.79 -16.87
N LYS A 247 29.22 -4.16 -17.24
CA LYS A 247 28.75 -4.19 -18.62
C LYS A 247 28.04 -2.88 -18.99
N PRO A 248 28.10 -2.46 -20.26
CA PRO A 248 27.46 -1.23 -20.69
C PRO A 248 25.93 -1.35 -20.73
N ALA A 249 25.26 -0.21 -20.81
CA ALA A 249 23.83 -0.16 -21.11
C ALA A 249 23.51 -0.86 -22.44
N TYR A 250 22.33 -1.46 -22.58
CA TYR A 250 21.90 -2.10 -23.83
C TYR A 250 20.39 -1.98 -24.05
N LEU A 251 19.95 -2.23 -25.28
CA LEU A 251 18.53 -2.26 -25.64
C LEU A 251 18.08 -3.72 -25.75
N ALA A 252 17.31 -4.19 -24.76
CA ALA A 252 16.67 -5.51 -24.79
C ALA A 252 15.49 -5.50 -25.78
N ARG A 253 15.39 -6.56 -26.58
CA ARG A 253 14.30 -6.88 -27.53
C ARG A 253 13.61 -8.19 -27.18
N SER A 254 14.21 -9.00 -26.30
CA SER A 254 13.72 -10.27 -25.78
C SER A 254 14.30 -10.55 -24.39
N THR A 255 13.82 -11.59 -23.71
CA THR A 255 14.49 -12.11 -22.51
C THR A 255 15.89 -12.64 -22.77
N ASP A 256 16.20 -13.06 -24.00
CA ASP A 256 17.48 -13.70 -24.33
C ASP A 256 18.63 -12.68 -24.47
N ASP A 257 18.28 -11.38 -24.54
CA ASP A 257 19.25 -10.28 -24.44
C ASP A 257 19.72 -10.05 -22.99
N GLU A 258 19.10 -10.67 -21.98
CA GLU A 258 19.41 -10.42 -20.57
C GLU A 258 20.83 -10.90 -20.20
N GLN A 259 21.69 -9.95 -19.81
CA GLN A 259 23.12 -10.21 -19.62
C GLN A 259 23.47 -10.65 -18.18
N SER A 260 22.55 -10.49 -17.25
CA SER A 260 22.55 -11.02 -15.88
C SER A 260 21.12 -10.93 -15.33
N GLY A 261 20.70 -11.90 -14.52
CA GLY A 261 19.32 -11.95 -14.02
C GLY A 261 18.87 -10.67 -13.30
N PHE A 262 17.57 -10.41 -13.34
CA PHE A 262 16.87 -9.26 -12.76
C PHE A 262 17.14 -7.89 -13.42
N GLN A 263 17.88 -7.82 -14.53
CA GLN A 263 18.07 -6.57 -15.28
C GLN A 263 16.76 -6.04 -15.89
N VAL A 264 15.97 -6.92 -16.53
CA VAL A 264 14.65 -6.55 -17.10
C VAL A 264 13.66 -6.15 -15.99
N MET A 265 13.69 -6.87 -14.86
CA MET A 265 12.89 -6.53 -13.69
C MET A 265 13.28 -5.18 -13.09
N GLY A 266 14.58 -4.92 -12.86
CA GLY A 266 15.08 -3.66 -12.32
C GLY A 266 14.79 -2.44 -13.21
N ALA A 267 14.97 -2.58 -14.52
CA ALA A 267 14.60 -1.52 -15.47
C ALA A 267 13.08 -1.25 -15.47
N THR A 268 12.25 -2.29 -15.35
CA THR A 268 10.78 -2.14 -15.28
C THR A 268 10.35 -1.52 -13.94
N LEU A 269 10.94 -1.95 -12.82
CA LEU A 269 10.65 -1.43 -11.48
C LEU A 269 11.00 0.07 -11.38
N ASN A 270 12.13 0.50 -11.93
CA ASN A 270 12.52 1.92 -12.01
C ASN A 270 11.50 2.76 -12.80
N LEU A 271 10.99 2.24 -13.93
CA LEU A 271 9.97 2.91 -14.72
C LEU A 271 8.60 2.93 -14.00
N LEU A 272 8.27 1.87 -13.26
CA LEU A 272 7.06 1.78 -12.44
C LEU A 272 7.08 2.80 -11.28
N GLY A 273 8.22 2.93 -10.59
CA GLY A 273 8.43 3.96 -9.58
C GLY A 273 8.36 5.38 -10.15
N GLY A 274 8.89 5.58 -11.36
CA GLY A 274 8.73 6.82 -12.12
C GLY A 274 7.27 7.14 -12.46
N LEU A 275 6.47 6.14 -12.84
CA LEU A 275 5.03 6.31 -13.12
C LEU A 275 4.24 6.67 -11.85
N LEU A 276 4.49 6.00 -10.72
CA LEU A 276 3.92 6.32 -9.41
C LEU A 276 4.26 7.77 -8.99
N ALA A 277 5.53 8.18 -9.17
CA ALA A 277 6.01 9.51 -8.83
C ALA A 277 5.43 10.60 -9.75
N ALA A 278 5.43 10.38 -11.07
CA ALA A 278 4.85 11.31 -12.05
C ALA A 278 3.33 11.52 -11.85
N ASN A 279 2.66 10.50 -11.33
CA ASN A 279 1.24 10.55 -10.95
C ASN A 279 1.00 11.06 -9.52
N GLY A 280 2.03 11.50 -8.80
CA GLY A 280 1.94 12.14 -7.49
C GLY A 280 1.40 11.26 -6.37
N GLU A 281 1.76 9.98 -6.39
CA GLU A 281 1.18 8.98 -5.47
C GLU A 281 2.22 8.29 -4.58
N SER A 282 3.52 8.56 -4.77
CA SER A 282 4.62 8.03 -3.93
C SER A 282 4.59 8.43 -2.46
N SER A 283 3.77 9.42 -2.07
CA SER A 283 3.54 9.79 -0.67
C SER A 283 2.15 9.34 -0.16
N GLY A 284 1.34 8.71 -1.00
CA GLY A 284 0.01 8.24 -0.66
C GLY A 284 -0.04 6.76 -0.25
N PRO A 285 -1.22 6.25 0.11
CA PRO A 285 -1.45 4.84 0.42
C PRO A 285 -1.60 4.00 -0.86
N VAL A 286 -0.70 4.16 -1.84
CA VAL A 286 -0.85 3.60 -3.19
C VAL A 286 0.39 2.80 -3.57
N GLN A 287 0.22 1.51 -3.81
CA GLN A 287 1.27 0.65 -4.33
C GLN A 287 1.03 0.33 -5.79
N TYR A 288 2.10 0.25 -6.59
CA TYR A 288 2.05 -0.23 -7.96
C TYR A 288 2.67 -1.62 -8.06
N TYR A 289 1.99 -2.55 -8.74
CA TYR A 289 2.54 -3.84 -9.12
C TYR A 289 2.52 -4.00 -10.65
N ALA A 290 3.60 -4.49 -11.23
CA ALA A 290 3.67 -4.82 -12.65
C ALA A 290 3.89 -6.32 -12.86
N PRO A 291 2.82 -7.07 -13.24
CA PRO A 291 2.97 -8.36 -13.87
C PRO A 291 3.76 -8.21 -15.17
N LEU A 292 4.78 -9.03 -15.34
CA LEU A 292 5.65 -9.04 -16.52
C LEU A 292 5.19 -10.12 -17.49
N ILE A 293 4.87 -9.72 -18.72
CA ILE A 293 4.48 -10.61 -19.81
C ILE A 293 5.55 -10.47 -20.90
N LEU A 294 6.45 -11.46 -20.95
CA LEU A 294 7.74 -11.38 -21.64
C LEU A 294 7.87 -12.42 -22.74
N PHE A 295 8.44 -12.06 -23.89
CA PHE A 295 8.84 -13.00 -24.94
C PHE A 295 10.35 -13.21 -25.04
N ASP A 296 10.74 -14.43 -25.40
CA ASP A 296 12.10 -14.76 -25.87
C ASP A 296 12.32 -14.39 -27.34
N ALA A 297 13.53 -14.57 -27.86
CA ALA A 297 13.85 -14.23 -29.24
C ALA A 297 13.11 -15.11 -30.26
N ALA A 298 12.50 -16.22 -29.83
CA ALA A 298 11.62 -17.07 -30.63
C ALA A 298 10.13 -16.72 -30.48
N GLY A 299 9.79 -15.63 -29.78
CA GLY A 299 8.42 -15.17 -29.57
C GLY A 299 7.61 -16.01 -28.58
N LYS A 300 8.26 -16.80 -27.71
CA LYS A 300 7.59 -17.64 -26.72
C LYS A 300 7.50 -16.93 -25.38
N LEU A 301 6.35 -17.07 -24.72
CA LEU A 301 6.12 -16.56 -23.37
C LEU A 301 7.14 -17.14 -22.37
N LYS A 302 7.77 -16.26 -21.59
CA LYS A 302 8.65 -16.60 -20.47
C LYS A 302 8.08 -16.14 -19.15
N HIS A 303 8.29 -16.97 -18.14
CA HIS A 303 8.17 -16.58 -16.75
C HIS A 303 9.29 -15.61 -16.38
N PRO A 304 9.07 -14.55 -15.58
CA PRO A 304 10.12 -13.61 -15.16
C PRO A 304 11.20 -14.25 -14.27
N GLY A 305 10.99 -15.48 -13.78
CA GLY A 305 11.95 -16.22 -12.96
C GLY A 305 11.96 -15.85 -11.47
N GLY A 306 11.36 -14.71 -11.11
CA GLY A 306 11.22 -14.21 -9.75
C GLY A 306 10.41 -12.91 -9.75
N GLY A 307 10.64 -12.07 -8.75
CA GLY A 307 10.15 -10.69 -8.70
C GLY A 307 11.25 -9.72 -8.26
N LEU A 308 10.88 -8.44 -8.17
CA LEU A 308 11.70 -7.41 -7.53
C LEU A 308 10.81 -6.29 -6.98
N GLY A 309 11.04 -5.86 -5.74
CA GLY A 309 10.32 -4.76 -5.09
C GLY A 309 11.22 -3.68 -4.53
N SER A 310 10.76 -2.43 -4.59
CA SER A 310 11.47 -1.27 -4.03
C SER A 310 11.21 -1.20 -2.53
N ILE A 311 12.26 -1.39 -1.70
CA ILE A 311 12.14 -1.36 -0.23
C ILE A 311 11.61 0.01 0.24
N GLY A 312 10.32 0.06 0.58
CA GLY A 312 9.63 1.27 1.02
C GLY A 312 9.35 2.28 -0.10
N GLY A 313 9.46 1.83 -1.36
CA GLY A 313 9.20 2.63 -2.56
C GLY A 313 7.89 2.27 -3.28
N ASP A 314 6.98 1.60 -2.57
CA ASP A 314 5.60 1.29 -2.99
C ASP A 314 5.45 0.70 -4.40
N THR A 315 6.46 -0.06 -4.86
CA THR A 315 6.52 -0.65 -6.19
C THR A 315 7.06 -2.07 -6.18
N GLY A 316 6.48 -2.95 -7.01
CA GLY A 316 6.92 -4.32 -7.21
C GLY A 316 6.68 -4.81 -8.64
N VAL A 317 7.47 -5.79 -9.09
CA VAL A 317 7.32 -6.46 -10.40
C VAL A 317 7.42 -7.97 -10.26
N GLY A 318 6.75 -8.76 -11.09
CA GLY A 318 6.83 -10.22 -11.04
C GLY A 318 5.85 -10.93 -11.98
N ASP A 319 5.31 -12.07 -11.55
CA ASP A 319 4.35 -12.86 -12.34
C ASP A 319 2.91 -12.30 -12.33
N HIS A 320 2.00 -12.95 -13.07
CA HIS A 320 0.56 -12.66 -13.10
C HIS A 320 -0.28 -13.70 -12.32
N ALA A 321 0.35 -14.55 -11.51
CA ALA A 321 -0.32 -15.55 -10.68
C ALA A 321 -0.76 -15.01 -9.31
N TYR A 322 -0.20 -13.87 -8.89
CA TYR A 322 -0.46 -13.19 -7.62
C TYR A 322 -0.34 -14.13 -6.42
N SER A 323 0.83 -14.79 -6.33
CA SER A 323 1.13 -15.81 -5.32
C SER A 323 2.34 -15.41 -4.46
N GLY A 324 3.23 -16.36 -4.12
CA GLY A 324 4.38 -16.14 -3.24
C GLY A 324 5.32 -15.02 -3.69
N ILE A 325 5.59 -14.89 -4.99
CA ILE A 325 6.40 -13.79 -5.55
C ILE A 325 5.71 -12.44 -5.30
N PHE A 326 4.45 -12.30 -5.75
CA PHE A 326 3.69 -11.06 -5.61
C PHE A 326 3.65 -10.55 -4.16
N ILE A 327 3.32 -11.41 -3.18
CA ILE A 327 3.21 -10.96 -1.78
C ILE A 327 4.56 -10.59 -1.16
N HIS A 328 5.65 -11.21 -1.64
CA HIS A 328 7.03 -10.86 -1.27
C HIS A 328 7.40 -9.48 -1.80
N GLU A 329 7.18 -9.20 -3.09
CA GLU A 329 7.51 -7.89 -3.66
C GLU A 329 6.65 -6.76 -3.11
N GLN A 330 5.37 -7.02 -2.78
CA GLN A 330 4.56 -6.03 -2.07
C GLN A 330 4.98 -5.86 -0.59
N GLY A 331 5.61 -6.88 0.02
CA GLY A 331 6.30 -6.73 1.30
C GLY A 331 7.49 -5.79 1.20
N HIS A 332 8.34 -5.95 0.18
CA HIS A 332 9.37 -4.96 -0.15
C HIS A 332 8.77 -3.57 -0.37
N ALA A 333 7.70 -3.45 -1.15
CA ALA A 333 7.01 -2.19 -1.39
C ALA A 333 6.61 -1.45 -0.09
N MET A 334 6.24 -2.19 0.98
CA MET A 334 5.95 -1.67 2.34
C MET A 334 7.17 -1.51 3.27
N GLY A 335 8.39 -1.57 2.73
CA GLY A 335 9.63 -1.36 3.50
C GLY A 335 10.18 -2.59 4.21
N LEU A 336 9.70 -3.79 3.92
CA LEU A 336 10.29 -5.02 4.47
C LEU A 336 11.59 -5.38 3.73
N PRO A 337 12.69 -5.68 4.43
CA PRO A 337 13.86 -6.36 3.87
C PRO A 337 13.66 -7.89 3.83
N HIS A 338 14.62 -8.63 3.28
CA HIS A 338 14.75 -10.07 3.57
C HIS A 338 15.02 -10.28 5.07
N GLN A 339 14.20 -11.08 5.76
CA GLN A 339 14.18 -11.07 7.23
C GLN A 339 15.32 -11.88 7.88
N GLY A 340 15.94 -12.83 7.16
CA GLY A 340 17.17 -13.49 7.59
C GLY A 340 18.37 -12.54 7.62
N GLY A 341 18.53 -11.73 6.56
CA GLY A 341 19.48 -10.62 6.52
C GLY A 341 19.20 -9.58 7.62
N ALA A 342 17.95 -9.17 7.78
CA ALA A 342 17.54 -8.20 8.79
C ALA A 342 17.76 -8.68 10.23
N TYR A 343 17.62 -9.99 10.50
CA TYR A 343 17.97 -10.58 11.79
C TYR A 343 19.46 -10.39 12.09
N THR A 344 20.31 -10.70 11.12
CA THR A 344 21.78 -10.56 11.22
C THR A 344 22.20 -9.11 11.44
N ASP A 345 21.51 -8.15 10.81
CA ASP A 345 21.66 -6.71 11.03
C ASP A 345 21.17 -6.22 12.41
N GLY A 346 20.37 -7.01 13.14
CA GLY A 346 19.69 -6.59 14.37
C GLY A 346 18.51 -5.66 14.13
N LYS A 347 17.82 -5.85 12.99
CA LYS A 347 16.61 -5.16 12.53
C LYS A 347 15.37 -6.05 12.52
N TYR A 348 15.50 -7.36 12.76
CA TYR A 348 14.40 -8.32 12.89
C TYR A 348 14.65 -9.22 14.12
N PRO A 349 13.64 -9.61 14.91
CA PRO A 349 13.84 -10.29 16.20
C PRO A 349 14.03 -11.81 16.10
N TYR A 350 13.52 -12.47 15.06
CA TYR A 350 13.42 -13.93 15.02
C TYR A 350 14.49 -14.55 14.11
N LEU A 351 15.12 -15.63 14.60
CA LEU A 351 16.27 -16.26 13.95
C LEU A 351 15.96 -16.70 12.51
N ALA A 352 16.85 -16.32 11.58
CA ALA A 352 16.84 -16.71 10.17
C ALA A 352 15.48 -16.47 9.47
N GLY A 353 14.82 -15.33 9.77
CA GLY A 353 13.55 -14.92 9.18
C GLY A 353 12.31 -15.68 9.65
N SER A 354 12.46 -16.60 10.60
CA SER A 354 11.35 -17.48 11.03
C SER A 354 10.27 -16.73 11.82
N LEU A 355 9.15 -17.41 12.08
CA LEU A 355 8.12 -16.95 13.02
C LEU A 355 8.38 -17.40 14.48
N ASN A 356 9.62 -17.82 14.82
CA ASN A 356 9.93 -18.35 16.14
C ASN A 356 10.01 -17.21 17.19
N GLY A 357 8.89 -16.97 17.88
CA GLY A 357 8.69 -15.85 18.80
C GLY A 357 7.57 -14.89 18.38
N SER A 358 7.06 -15.02 17.15
CA SER A 358 5.86 -14.28 16.69
C SER A 358 4.62 -14.76 17.44
N VAL A 359 3.70 -13.85 17.76
CA VAL A 359 2.33 -14.21 18.14
C VAL A 359 1.61 -14.90 16.98
N TRP A 360 0.48 -15.56 17.27
CA TRP A 360 -0.32 -16.24 16.26
C TRP A 360 -0.99 -15.23 15.33
N GLY A 361 -1.00 -15.55 14.03
CA GLY A 361 -1.79 -14.82 13.05
C GLY A 361 -3.29 -15.10 13.22
N TYR A 362 -4.12 -14.31 12.55
CA TYR A 362 -5.57 -14.52 12.50
C TYR A 362 -6.10 -14.11 11.13
N ASP A 363 -6.80 -15.03 10.47
CA ASP A 363 -7.55 -14.71 9.26
C ASP A 363 -8.92 -14.18 9.66
N SER A 364 -9.05 -12.85 9.64
CA SER A 364 -10.30 -12.14 9.94
C SER A 364 -11.42 -12.37 8.90
N THR A 365 -11.15 -13.05 7.79
CA THR A 365 -12.13 -13.39 6.75
C THR A 365 -12.61 -14.83 6.85
N ARG A 366 -11.70 -15.80 7.04
CA ARG A 366 -12.02 -17.21 7.30
C ARG A 366 -12.42 -17.50 8.75
N LYS A 367 -12.19 -16.53 9.66
CA LYS A 367 -12.41 -16.64 11.11
C LYS A 367 -11.65 -17.84 11.69
N GLU A 368 -10.35 -17.93 11.39
CA GLU A 368 -9.47 -18.97 11.94
C GLU A 368 -8.10 -18.41 12.34
N PHE A 369 -7.46 -19.05 13.32
CA PHE A 369 -6.12 -18.71 13.76
C PHE A 369 -5.05 -19.29 12.83
N LEU A 370 -3.97 -18.53 12.63
CA LEU A 370 -2.81 -18.94 11.86
C LEU A 370 -1.65 -19.20 12.82
N ALA A 371 -1.40 -20.47 13.14
CA ALA A 371 -0.33 -20.82 14.06
C ALA A 371 1.05 -20.58 13.42
N PRO A 372 2.11 -20.32 14.21
CA PRO A 372 3.48 -20.16 13.69
C PRO A 372 4.13 -21.49 13.26
N PHE A 373 3.40 -22.60 13.26
CA PHE A 373 3.86 -23.94 12.89
C PHE A 373 3.43 -24.28 11.46
N VAL A 374 4.27 -24.96 10.68
CA VAL A 374 3.92 -25.44 9.34
C VAL A 374 2.78 -26.48 9.48
N PRO A 375 1.58 -26.23 8.91
CA PRO A 375 0.43 -27.09 9.08
C PRO A 375 0.54 -28.35 8.22
N ALA A 376 -0.11 -29.45 8.63
CA ALA A 376 0.02 -30.76 8.00
C ALA A 376 -0.43 -30.82 6.52
N THR A 377 -1.16 -29.80 6.04
CA THR A 377 -1.65 -29.69 4.66
C THR A 377 -0.73 -28.85 3.75
N ALA A 378 0.27 -28.16 4.32
CA ALA A 378 1.22 -27.34 3.59
C ALA A 378 2.12 -28.17 2.68
N SER A 379 2.53 -27.60 1.54
CA SER A 379 3.33 -28.33 0.54
C SER A 379 4.71 -28.73 1.06
N ARG A 380 5.29 -27.97 1.99
CA ARG A 380 6.61 -28.23 2.59
C ARG A 380 6.57 -29.13 3.82
N TYR A 381 5.40 -29.41 4.39
CA TYR A 381 5.26 -30.07 5.70
C TYR A 381 6.06 -31.36 5.85
N ARG A 382 6.07 -32.24 4.84
CA ARG A 382 6.73 -33.56 4.91
C ARG A 382 8.25 -33.45 5.13
N ASN A 383 8.89 -32.43 4.57
CA ASN A 383 10.35 -32.32 4.50
C ASN A 383 10.91 -31.09 5.25
N CYS A 384 10.05 -30.25 5.83
CA CYS A 384 10.42 -28.94 6.36
C CYS A 384 11.57 -28.95 7.37
N ALA A 385 11.72 -30.02 8.16
CA ALA A 385 12.80 -30.15 9.15
C ALA A 385 14.21 -30.27 8.52
N GLY A 386 14.31 -30.60 7.23
CA GLY A 386 15.56 -30.60 6.47
C GLY A 386 15.86 -29.29 5.75
N ASP A 387 14.96 -28.30 5.79
CA ASP A 387 15.17 -27.00 5.13
C ASP A 387 16.25 -26.18 5.85
N THR A 388 17.00 -25.39 5.08
CA THR A 388 17.92 -24.36 5.59
C THR A 388 17.62 -23.01 4.96
N PHE A 389 17.88 -21.93 5.71
CA PHE A 389 17.67 -20.55 5.30
C PHE A 389 18.89 -19.75 5.76
N ASP A 390 19.58 -19.08 4.83
CA ASP A 390 20.87 -18.43 5.08
C ASP A 390 21.87 -19.34 5.83
N SER A 391 21.98 -20.60 5.35
CA SER A 391 22.74 -21.70 5.98
C SER A 391 22.32 -22.09 7.41
N THR A 392 21.28 -21.49 7.97
CA THR A 392 20.73 -21.82 9.29
C THR A 392 19.64 -22.89 9.13
N PRO A 393 19.67 -24.00 9.90
CA PRO A 393 18.58 -24.98 9.90
C PRO A 393 17.23 -24.37 10.28
N ARG A 394 16.15 -24.86 9.65
CA ARG A 394 14.78 -24.46 10.01
C ARG A 394 14.57 -24.65 11.52
N GLN A 395 13.99 -23.63 12.14
CA GLN A 395 13.61 -23.68 13.55
C GLN A 395 12.53 -24.74 13.78
N LEU A 396 12.71 -25.55 14.82
CA LEU A 396 11.71 -26.49 15.33
C LEU A 396 11.29 -26.04 16.74
N ASP A 397 10.05 -26.33 17.12
CA ASP A 397 9.61 -26.14 18.51
C ASP A 397 10.00 -27.31 19.42
N ALA A 398 9.65 -27.20 20.71
CA ALA A 398 9.90 -28.24 21.71
C ALA A 398 9.13 -29.57 21.47
N GLN A 399 8.20 -29.61 20.52
CA GLN A 399 7.49 -30.82 20.07
C GLN A 399 8.03 -31.33 18.72
N GLY A 400 9.11 -30.76 18.18
CA GLY A 400 9.69 -31.12 16.89
C GLY A 400 8.90 -30.63 15.67
N ARG A 401 7.92 -29.74 15.85
CA ARG A 401 7.15 -29.15 14.74
C ARG A 401 7.96 -28.05 14.09
N CYS A 402 7.96 -28.04 12.76
CA CYS A 402 8.57 -26.97 11.97
C CYS A 402 7.90 -25.62 12.25
N ILE A 403 8.70 -24.60 12.55
CA ILE A 403 8.25 -23.20 12.54
C ILE A 403 8.16 -22.71 11.09
N LYS A 404 7.14 -21.90 10.79
CA LYS A 404 6.98 -21.21 9.51
C LYS A 404 8.09 -20.18 9.28
N GLN A 405 8.38 -19.92 8.01
CA GLN A 405 9.18 -18.78 7.58
C GLN A 405 8.28 -17.60 7.19
N ASP A 406 8.77 -16.39 7.40
CA ASP A 406 8.12 -15.16 6.91
C ASP A 406 8.11 -15.18 5.36
N PRO A 407 7.09 -14.66 4.67
CA PRO A 407 7.11 -14.51 3.21
C PRO A 407 8.38 -13.82 2.69
N MET A 408 8.95 -12.90 3.47
CA MET A 408 10.20 -12.20 3.17
C MET A 408 11.48 -13.04 3.39
N GLN A 409 11.37 -14.31 3.80
CA GLN A 409 12.48 -15.25 3.91
C GLN A 409 12.06 -16.64 3.37
N SER A 410 11.58 -16.68 2.13
CA SER A 410 11.17 -17.91 1.45
C SER A 410 10.06 -18.68 2.17
N GLY A 411 9.09 -17.97 2.76
CA GLY A 411 7.94 -18.56 3.46
C GLY A 411 6.95 -19.32 2.58
N SER A 412 6.94 -19.11 1.25
CA SER A 412 6.00 -19.80 0.35
C SER A 412 6.09 -21.33 0.48
N GLY A 413 4.92 -21.97 0.55
CA GLY A 413 4.75 -23.40 0.78
C GLY A 413 4.66 -23.81 2.25
N ASP A 414 4.76 -22.86 3.19
CA ASP A 414 4.50 -23.06 4.62
C ASP A 414 3.03 -22.77 5.01
N GLU A 415 2.23 -22.25 4.09
CA GLU A 415 0.79 -22.00 4.27
C GLU A 415 -0.07 -23.27 4.20
N ALA A 416 -1.19 -23.31 4.93
CA ALA A 416 -2.18 -24.37 4.80
C ALA A 416 -2.79 -24.42 3.39
N ARG A 417 -3.14 -25.62 2.93
CA ARG A 417 -3.76 -25.83 1.61
C ARG A 417 -5.01 -24.95 1.45
N GLY A 418 -5.03 -24.15 0.38
CA GLY A 418 -6.12 -23.22 0.07
C GLY A 418 -5.81 -21.77 0.42
N TYR A 419 -4.71 -21.49 1.13
CA TYR A 419 -4.08 -20.16 1.12
C TYR A 419 -3.17 -19.99 -0.11
N ARG A 420 -3.01 -18.75 -0.58
CA ARG A 420 -2.08 -18.33 -1.64
C ARG A 420 -0.74 -17.82 -1.11
N PHE A 421 -0.71 -17.38 0.15
CA PHE A 421 0.43 -16.72 0.78
C PHE A 421 0.80 -17.34 2.13
N ALA A 422 2.06 -17.31 2.52
CA ALA A 422 2.46 -17.57 3.90
C ALA A 422 1.99 -16.47 4.87
N THR A 423 2.05 -16.76 6.17
CA THR A 423 1.74 -15.80 7.24
C THR A 423 2.96 -14.93 7.49
N PHE A 424 2.85 -13.60 7.31
CA PHE A 424 3.86 -12.67 7.81
C PHE A 424 4.00 -12.79 9.32
N SER A 425 5.21 -12.60 9.85
CA SER A 425 5.41 -12.41 11.29
C SER A 425 4.71 -11.15 11.80
N ASP A 426 4.43 -11.12 13.09
CA ASP A 426 3.93 -9.92 13.78
C ASP A 426 4.86 -8.71 13.61
N TYR A 427 6.18 -8.91 13.58
CA TYR A 427 7.17 -7.88 13.34
C TYR A 427 7.12 -7.33 11.91
N SER A 428 7.01 -8.19 10.89
CA SER A 428 6.78 -7.74 9.50
C SER A 428 5.49 -6.92 9.38
N VAL A 429 4.41 -7.36 10.05
CA VAL A 429 3.15 -6.59 10.07
C VAL A 429 3.29 -5.28 10.86
N ALA A 430 4.12 -5.21 11.91
CA ALA A 430 4.46 -3.97 12.61
C ALA A 430 5.14 -2.96 11.68
N MET A 431 6.13 -3.42 10.89
CA MET A 431 6.82 -2.60 9.89
C MET A 431 5.86 -2.08 8.80
N MET A 432 4.96 -2.94 8.30
CA MET A 432 3.90 -2.53 7.35
C MET A 432 2.96 -1.49 7.97
N GLN A 433 2.58 -1.64 9.24
CA GLN A 433 1.74 -0.65 9.94
C GLN A 433 2.47 0.69 10.09
N ARG A 434 3.77 0.68 10.43
CA ARG A 434 4.61 1.88 10.47
C ARG A 434 4.79 2.53 9.09
N HIS A 435 4.86 1.76 8.00
CA HIS A 435 4.94 2.33 6.64
C HIS A 435 3.72 3.22 6.34
N LEU A 436 2.53 2.74 6.71
CA LEU A 436 1.25 3.42 6.47
C LEU A 436 0.95 4.53 7.49
N GLU A 437 1.16 4.28 8.80
CA GLU A 437 0.89 5.26 9.86
C GLU A 437 2.00 6.31 10.03
N GLY A 438 3.23 5.97 9.60
CA GLY A 438 4.42 6.76 9.84
C GLY A 438 4.85 6.77 11.31
N THR A 439 5.65 7.78 11.65
CA THR A 439 6.03 8.06 13.04
C THR A 439 5.84 9.54 13.35
N THR A 440 5.25 9.82 14.50
CA THR A 440 5.13 11.19 15.04
C THR A 440 6.03 11.32 16.25
N SER A 441 6.86 12.37 16.25
CA SER A 441 7.67 12.78 17.39
C SER A 441 7.46 14.27 17.70
N THR A 442 8.12 14.76 18.74
CA THR A 442 8.10 16.17 19.13
C THR A 442 9.52 16.72 19.05
N ASP A 443 9.70 17.88 18.42
CA ASP A 443 10.99 18.56 18.36
C ASP A 443 11.37 19.24 19.69
N LYS A 444 12.55 19.85 19.73
CA LYS A 444 13.05 20.60 20.91
C LYS A 444 12.18 21.80 21.33
N ASN A 445 11.25 22.24 20.49
CA ASN A 445 10.37 23.39 20.71
C ASN A 445 8.93 22.97 21.08
N GLY A 446 8.62 21.67 21.13
CA GLY A 446 7.27 21.17 21.36
C GLY A 446 6.45 20.97 20.08
N ALA A 447 7.01 21.21 18.89
CA ALA A 447 6.31 21.06 17.62
C ALA A 447 6.29 19.59 17.15
N ARG A 448 5.20 19.17 16.52
CA ARG A 448 5.07 17.82 15.93
C ARG A 448 5.98 17.66 14.71
N VAL A 449 6.70 16.55 14.65
CA VAL A 449 7.52 16.13 13.51
C VAL A 449 7.03 14.79 13.01
N TYR A 450 6.87 14.66 11.70
CA TYR A 450 6.37 13.47 11.02
C TYR A 450 7.47 12.87 10.14
N SER A 451 7.62 11.55 10.19
CA SER A 451 8.56 10.81 9.35
C SER A 451 7.89 9.53 8.84
N GLY A 452 7.90 9.35 7.51
CA GLY A 452 7.11 8.33 6.82
C GLY A 452 5.60 8.54 6.98
N GLY A 453 4.83 7.50 6.67
CA GLY A 453 3.37 7.51 6.73
C GLY A 453 2.71 8.04 5.47
N SER A 454 1.54 7.49 5.14
CA SER A 454 0.77 7.87 3.97
C SER A 454 0.05 9.21 4.16
N ILE A 455 0.17 10.10 3.17
CA ILE A 455 -0.65 11.29 2.98
C ILE A 455 -1.88 10.89 2.17
N VAL A 456 -3.00 10.72 2.85
CA VAL A 456 -4.27 10.29 2.24
C VAL A 456 -5.01 11.50 1.69
N ALA A 457 -5.48 11.44 0.45
CA ALA A 457 -6.33 12.49 -0.11
C ALA A 457 -7.74 12.41 0.51
N ASP A 458 -8.24 13.54 1.01
CA ASP A 458 -9.54 13.63 1.68
C ASP A 458 -10.07 15.06 1.57
N ALA A 459 -11.11 15.27 0.77
CA ALA A 459 -11.70 16.59 0.53
C ALA A 459 -12.45 17.17 1.73
N ALA A 460 -12.67 16.40 2.81
CA ALA A 460 -13.22 16.92 4.05
C ALA A 460 -12.17 17.70 4.89
N PHE A 461 -10.88 17.58 4.56
CA PHE A 461 -9.80 18.32 5.20
C PHE A 461 -9.47 19.60 4.39
N PRO A 462 -9.25 20.77 5.04
CA PRO A 462 -9.03 22.04 4.33
C PRO A 462 -7.89 22.04 3.28
N GLY A 463 -6.82 21.28 3.51
CA GLY A 463 -5.71 21.12 2.56
C GLY A 463 -5.99 20.11 1.44
N GLY A 464 -7.12 19.39 1.47
CA GLY A 464 -7.46 18.29 0.57
C GLY A 464 -6.77 16.96 0.90
N TYR A 465 -5.99 16.90 1.98
CA TYR A 465 -5.23 15.74 2.41
C TYR A 465 -5.17 15.63 3.93
N LYS A 466 -4.94 14.41 4.43
CA LYS A 466 -4.74 14.09 5.84
C LYS A 466 -3.53 13.18 6.05
N ARG A 467 -2.91 13.26 7.23
CA ARG A 467 -1.92 12.28 7.74
C ARG A 467 -2.28 11.86 9.16
N TRP A 468 -1.72 10.75 9.61
CA TRP A 468 -1.88 10.28 10.98
C TRP A 468 -0.94 11.04 11.94
N ASP A 469 -1.46 11.45 13.11
CA ASP A 469 -0.65 11.83 14.27
C ASP A 469 -0.71 10.69 15.28
N GLY A 470 0.41 9.98 15.46
CA GLY A 470 0.51 8.83 16.35
C GLY A 470 0.62 9.17 17.85
N ILE A 471 0.74 10.45 18.22
CA ILE A 471 0.73 10.92 19.62
C ILE A 471 -0.69 11.28 20.03
N ASP A 472 -1.38 12.10 19.22
CA ASP A 472 -2.78 12.47 19.42
C ASP A 472 -3.74 11.30 19.07
N ARG A 473 -3.28 10.34 18.26
CA ARG A 473 -4.04 9.22 17.68
C ARG A 473 -5.27 9.70 16.89
N ARG A 474 -5.04 10.60 15.93
CA ARG A 474 -6.06 11.15 15.04
C ARG A 474 -5.49 11.54 13.68
N TRP A 475 -6.37 11.64 12.69
CA TRP A 475 -6.05 12.30 11.44
C TRP A 475 -5.93 13.82 11.63
N ILE A 476 -4.96 14.41 10.96
CA ILE A 476 -4.74 15.87 10.92
C ILE A 476 -4.60 16.35 9.47
N ASP A 477 -4.89 17.64 9.26
CA ASP A 477 -4.82 18.29 7.95
C ASP A 477 -3.40 18.33 7.36
N VAL A 478 -3.33 18.26 6.03
CA VAL A 478 -2.10 18.43 5.25
C VAL A 478 -2.35 19.37 4.07
N ALA A 479 -2.00 20.64 4.24
CA ALA A 479 -1.84 21.55 3.12
C ALA A 479 -0.57 21.21 2.30
N PRO A 480 -0.66 21.01 0.97
CA PRO A 480 0.50 20.78 0.10
C PRO A 480 1.51 21.94 0.18
N LYS A 481 2.77 21.62 0.47
CA LYS A 481 3.84 22.62 0.63
C LYS A 481 5.12 22.16 -0.04
N THR A 482 5.80 23.06 -0.75
CA THR A 482 7.16 22.81 -1.20
C THR A 482 8.12 22.95 -0.01
N ALA A 483 8.78 21.84 0.36
CA ALA A 483 9.81 21.76 1.38
C ALA A 483 11.21 21.88 0.76
N ASP A 484 12.25 21.91 1.60
CA ASP A 484 13.66 21.76 1.23
C ASP A 484 14.10 22.62 0.03
N ASN A 485 13.58 23.85 -0.06
CA ASN A 485 13.83 24.78 -1.18
C ASN A 485 13.67 24.14 -2.57
N GLY A 486 12.74 23.19 -2.73
CA GLY A 486 12.47 22.48 -3.98
C GLY A 486 13.39 21.30 -4.31
N LEU A 487 14.28 20.89 -3.41
CA LEU A 487 15.29 19.83 -3.64
C LEU A 487 14.70 18.50 -4.17
N TYR A 488 13.50 18.15 -3.74
CA TYR A 488 12.76 16.94 -4.14
C TYR A 488 11.49 17.27 -4.94
N GLY A 489 11.50 18.38 -5.69
CA GLY A 489 10.36 18.86 -6.46
C GLY A 489 9.43 19.76 -5.63
N PHE A 490 8.17 19.83 -6.06
CA PHE A 490 7.16 20.73 -5.47
C PHE A 490 6.14 19.98 -4.63
N ASN A 491 5.53 20.68 -3.68
CA ASN A 491 4.30 20.26 -2.98
C ASN A 491 4.35 18.85 -2.36
N GLN A 492 5.52 18.39 -1.88
CA GLN A 492 5.72 17.01 -1.35
C GLN A 492 5.38 15.89 -2.35
N GLY A 493 5.48 16.18 -3.66
CA GLY A 493 5.06 15.26 -4.71
C GLY A 493 3.55 15.08 -4.81
N LEU A 494 2.75 15.93 -4.14
CA LEU A 494 1.29 15.87 -4.21
C LEU A 494 0.76 16.57 -5.50
N PRO A 495 -0.27 16.00 -6.16
CA PRO A 495 -0.88 16.59 -7.34
C PRO A 495 -1.41 18.01 -7.16
N GLU A 496 -1.17 18.84 -8.17
CA GLU A 496 -1.83 20.14 -8.36
C GLU A 496 -3.22 19.95 -9.00
N ARG A 497 -3.36 18.95 -9.88
CA ARG A 497 -4.64 18.54 -10.46
C ARG A 497 -4.79 17.03 -10.39
N ARG A 498 -5.98 16.56 -10.00
CA ARG A 498 -6.33 15.14 -9.82
C ARG A 498 -7.42 14.73 -10.79
N ASP A 499 -7.44 13.46 -11.17
CA ASP A 499 -8.48 12.84 -12.00
C ASP A 499 -8.73 13.57 -13.34
N VAL A 500 -7.64 13.90 -14.04
CA VAL A 500 -7.63 14.57 -15.36
C VAL A 500 -6.99 13.67 -16.43
N PRO A 501 -7.32 13.85 -17.73
CA PRO A 501 -6.61 13.18 -18.81
C PRO A 501 -5.12 13.55 -18.84
N VAL A 502 -4.25 12.54 -18.81
CA VAL A 502 -2.79 12.68 -18.84
C VAL A 502 -2.13 11.70 -19.83
N GLN A 503 -0.98 12.09 -20.36
CA GLN A 503 -0.04 11.21 -21.05
C GLN A 503 1.21 11.09 -20.17
N ALA A 504 1.49 9.89 -19.66
CA ALA A 504 2.79 9.60 -19.07
C ALA A 504 3.83 9.39 -20.17
N ILE A 505 4.93 10.14 -20.08
CA ILE A 505 6.05 10.07 -21.00
C ILE A 505 7.25 9.55 -20.23
N ALA A 506 7.71 8.35 -20.57
CA ALA A 506 8.95 7.78 -20.07
C ALA A 506 10.10 7.99 -21.07
N VAL A 507 11.29 8.31 -20.55
CA VAL A 507 12.51 8.53 -21.32
C VAL A 507 13.65 7.77 -20.65
N ALA A 508 14.45 7.05 -21.45
CA ALA A 508 15.72 6.48 -21.04
C ALA A 508 16.85 7.14 -21.86
N TYR A 509 17.93 7.56 -21.20
CA TYR A 509 19.01 8.30 -21.85
C TYR A 509 20.39 7.92 -21.29
N SER A 510 21.28 7.49 -22.19
CA SER A 510 22.70 7.29 -21.92
C SER A 510 23.50 8.51 -22.38
N ARG A 511 24.16 9.20 -21.43
CA ARG A 511 25.09 10.30 -21.71
C ARG A 511 26.46 9.82 -22.22
N ALA A 512 26.83 8.57 -21.97
CA ALA A 512 27.99 7.93 -22.59
C ALA A 512 27.81 7.67 -24.10
N GLY A 513 26.63 7.94 -24.67
CA GLY A 513 26.37 7.78 -26.10
C GLY A 513 26.23 6.32 -26.55
N THR A 514 25.92 5.40 -25.62
CA THR A 514 25.80 3.97 -25.93
C THR A 514 24.74 3.74 -27.01
N ALA A 515 25.18 3.16 -28.14
CA ALA A 515 24.39 3.12 -29.36
C ALA A 515 23.04 2.40 -29.19
N ASN A 516 21.97 3.01 -29.72
CA ASN A 516 20.60 2.49 -29.69
C ASN A 516 19.96 2.32 -28.29
N VAL A 517 20.61 2.73 -27.20
CA VAL A 517 20.07 2.58 -25.84
C VAL A 517 19.07 3.68 -25.49
N SER A 518 19.38 4.93 -25.85
CA SER A 518 18.57 6.09 -25.50
C SER A 518 17.26 6.10 -26.32
N GLN A 519 16.11 6.15 -25.64
CA GLN A 519 14.79 6.15 -26.29
C GLN A 519 13.75 6.95 -25.49
N ILE A 520 12.75 7.48 -26.22
CA ILE A 520 11.49 7.93 -25.66
C ILE A 520 10.49 6.79 -25.88
N TYR A 521 9.95 6.23 -24.81
CA TYR A 521 9.00 5.12 -24.88
C TYR A 521 7.68 5.56 -25.54
N PRO A 522 6.86 4.62 -26.07
CA PRO A 522 5.47 4.91 -26.40
C PRO A 522 4.75 5.58 -25.21
N PRO A 523 4.16 6.79 -25.38
CA PRO A 523 3.48 7.48 -24.29
C PRO A 523 2.22 6.70 -23.88
N ILE A 524 1.86 6.81 -22.60
CA ILE A 524 0.77 6.05 -21.99
C ILE A 524 -0.35 7.02 -21.58
N GLY A 525 -1.48 6.98 -22.27
CA GLY A 525 -2.64 7.86 -22.03
C GLY A 525 -3.66 7.27 -21.06
N PHE A 526 -4.01 8.02 -20.02
CA PHE A 526 -4.99 7.62 -19.00
C PHE A 526 -5.59 8.79 -18.23
N ARG A 527 -6.63 8.54 -17.43
CA ARG A 527 -7.13 9.52 -16.46
C ARG A 527 -6.40 9.37 -15.12
N GLY A 528 -5.58 10.37 -14.79
CA GLY A 528 -4.62 10.38 -13.69
C GLY A 528 -4.40 11.78 -13.12
N ASN A 529 -3.20 12.06 -12.65
CA ASN A 529 -2.88 13.29 -11.92
C ASN A 529 -1.74 14.08 -12.60
N LEU A 530 -1.71 15.39 -12.36
CA LEU A 530 -0.64 16.28 -12.80
C LEU A 530 0.07 16.91 -11.61
N LEU A 531 1.39 16.74 -11.59
CA LEU A 531 2.29 17.53 -10.74
C LEU A 531 2.55 18.91 -11.33
N ARG A 532 2.96 19.83 -10.46
CA ARG A 532 3.60 21.08 -10.86
C ARG A 532 5.00 20.77 -11.41
N TYR A 533 5.32 21.37 -12.55
CA TYR A 533 6.65 21.35 -13.17
C TYR A 533 7.10 22.77 -13.50
N ILE A 534 8.39 22.96 -13.79
CA ILE A 534 8.92 24.21 -14.33
C ILE A 534 8.84 24.17 -15.86
N ASP A 535 8.26 25.20 -16.46
CA ASP A 535 8.47 25.53 -17.86
C ASP A 535 9.71 26.42 -17.99
N PRO A 536 10.83 25.94 -18.58
CA PRO A 536 12.06 26.71 -18.71
C PRO A 536 12.00 27.82 -19.78
N SER A 537 10.93 27.93 -20.56
CA SER A 537 10.70 29.08 -21.45
C SER A 537 10.17 30.30 -20.68
N ASP A 538 9.47 30.09 -19.55
CA ASP A 538 8.97 31.15 -18.66
C ASP A 538 10.10 31.74 -17.78
N ALA A 539 10.32 33.05 -17.88
CA ALA A 539 11.36 33.77 -17.15
C ALA A 539 11.12 33.82 -15.63
N ALA A 540 9.86 33.91 -15.18
CA ALA A 540 9.54 33.94 -13.75
C ALA A 540 9.75 32.55 -13.12
N GLN A 541 9.39 31.49 -13.85
CA GLN A 541 9.65 30.12 -13.39
C GLN A 541 11.15 29.81 -13.34
N ARG A 542 11.94 30.20 -14.35
CA ARG A 542 13.42 30.13 -14.29
C ARG A 542 14.00 30.87 -13.08
N ALA A 543 13.56 32.12 -12.86
CA ALA A 543 14.02 32.92 -11.72
C ALA A 543 13.74 32.24 -10.36
N SER A 544 12.64 31.49 -10.26
CA SER A 544 12.29 30.77 -9.03
C SER A 544 13.25 29.62 -8.68
N ILE A 545 13.99 29.05 -9.64
CA ILE A 545 14.89 27.89 -9.44
C ILE A 545 16.38 28.22 -9.54
N VAL A 546 16.77 29.50 -9.57
CA VAL A 546 18.19 29.88 -9.62
C VAL A 546 18.91 29.34 -8.37
N PRO A 547 20.01 28.57 -8.52
CA PRO A 547 20.71 27.96 -7.39
C PRO A 547 21.11 28.97 -6.31
N ASN A 548 20.81 28.64 -5.06
CA ASN A 548 21.09 29.43 -3.85
C ASN A 548 20.39 30.79 -3.72
N THR A 549 19.66 31.30 -4.72
CA THR A 549 19.02 32.63 -4.68
C THR A 549 17.54 32.66 -5.04
N GLY A 550 17.04 31.70 -5.83
CA GLY A 550 15.62 31.58 -6.16
C GLY A 550 14.77 31.08 -4.99
N THR A 551 13.45 31.25 -5.06
CA THR A 551 12.48 30.73 -4.07
C THR A 551 12.62 29.21 -3.84
N TYR A 552 13.02 28.49 -4.87
CA TYR A 552 13.30 27.06 -4.89
C TYR A 552 14.78 26.82 -5.21
N ALA A 553 15.65 27.50 -4.44
CA ALA A 553 17.10 27.53 -4.57
C ALA A 553 17.80 26.17 -4.68
N TRP A 554 17.18 25.06 -4.26
CA TRP A 554 17.78 23.72 -4.31
C TRP A 554 17.18 22.81 -5.39
N TYR A 555 16.20 23.28 -6.18
CA TYR A 555 15.59 22.48 -7.25
C TYR A 555 16.65 21.88 -8.21
N CYS A 556 17.64 22.66 -8.62
CA CYS A 556 18.71 22.17 -9.50
C CYS A 556 19.93 21.54 -8.78
N HIS A 557 19.93 21.46 -7.44
CA HIS A 557 21.02 20.81 -6.68
C HIS A 557 20.94 19.27 -6.74
N ASN A 558 19.75 18.72 -7.01
CA ASN A 558 19.55 17.29 -7.21
C ASN A 558 19.83 16.90 -8.68
N GLY A 559 21.11 16.68 -9.01
CA GLY A 559 21.55 16.18 -10.31
C GLY A 559 21.62 17.20 -11.46
N GLY A 560 21.24 18.46 -11.23
CA GLY A 560 21.19 19.49 -12.27
C GLY A 560 19.83 19.61 -12.97
N CYS A 561 19.72 20.65 -13.79
CA CYS A 561 18.54 21.00 -14.59
C CYS A 561 18.98 21.22 -16.05
N ASP A 562 19.53 20.17 -16.65
CA ASP A 562 20.22 20.24 -17.95
C ASP A 562 19.40 19.69 -19.12
N TYR A 563 18.21 19.16 -18.86
CA TYR A 563 17.36 18.53 -19.88
C TYR A 563 15.93 19.01 -19.81
N THR A 564 15.36 19.29 -20.97
CA THR A 564 13.96 19.72 -21.10
C THR A 564 13.22 18.75 -22.00
N LEU A 565 12.07 18.25 -21.55
CA LEU A 565 11.14 17.55 -22.43
C LEU A 565 10.29 18.59 -23.16
N ARG A 566 10.31 18.58 -24.49
CA ARG A 566 9.42 19.38 -25.35
C ARG A 566 8.34 18.48 -25.94
N VAL A 567 7.09 18.78 -25.65
CA VAL A 567 5.92 18.10 -26.20
C VAL A 567 5.23 19.04 -27.18
N THR A 568 5.13 18.63 -28.44
CA THR A 568 4.38 19.33 -29.48
C THR A 568 3.07 18.59 -29.72
N TYR A 569 1.95 19.29 -29.56
CA TYR A 569 0.61 18.78 -29.79
C TYR A 569 0.20 18.95 -31.25
N ALA A 570 -0.83 18.21 -31.68
CA ALA A 570 -1.33 18.20 -33.04
C ALA A 570 -1.92 19.56 -33.51
N ASP A 571 -2.28 20.45 -32.58
CA ASP A 571 -2.72 21.83 -32.87
C ASP A 571 -1.54 22.83 -32.99
N GLY A 572 -0.30 22.35 -32.93
CA GLY A 572 0.91 23.18 -32.92
C GLY A 572 1.26 23.77 -31.56
N GLY A 573 0.45 23.55 -30.52
CA GLY A 573 0.78 23.93 -29.15
C GLY A 573 2.04 23.21 -28.66
N VAL A 574 2.81 23.89 -27.80
CA VAL A 574 4.05 23.34 -27.22
C VAL A 574 3.99 23.44 -25.69
N ARG A 575 4.41 22.38 -25.01
CA ARG A 575 4.67 22.38 -23.56
C ARG A 575 6.13 21.99 -23.31
N HIS A 576 6.81 22.74 -22.46
CA HIS A 576 8.12 22.36 -21.96
C HIS A 576 8.01 21.87 -20.51
N VAL A 577 8.77 20.83 -20.17
CA VAL A 577 8.90 20.30 -18.81
C VAL A 577 10.39 20.17 -18.51
N LEU A 578 10.89 21.00 -17.61
CA LEU A 578 12.26 20.90 -17.13
C LEU A 578 12.42 19.63 -16.28
N LEU A 579 13.39 18.79 -16.62
CA LEU A 579 13.69 17.55 -15.93
C LEU A 579 14.72 17.79 -14.83
N GLN A 580 14.33 17.50 -13.59
CA GLN A 580 15.24 17.39 -12.44
C GLN A 580 15.99 16.05 -12.51
N GLY A 581 17.21 15.97 -11.95
CA GLY A 581 17.97 14.73 -11.90
C GLY A 581 18.75 14.44 -13.19
N GLY A 582 19.57 15.39 -13.63
CA GLY A 582 20.55 15.20 -14.71
C GLY A 582 21.80 14.40 -14.30
N PHE A 583 22.94 14.80 -14.88
CA PHE A 583 24.24 14.13 -14.69
C PHE A 583 25.21 14.93 -13.81
N ARG A 584 24.80 16.04 -13.21
CA ARG A 584 25.68 16.82 -12.32
C ARG A 584 25.82 16.13 -10.97
N PRO A 585 26.94 16.34 -10.25
CA PRO A 585 27.09 15.82 -8.90
C PRO A 585 26.06 16.45 -7.94
N TRP A 586 25.70 15.70 -6.90
CA TRP A 586 24.85 16.17 -5.80
C TRP A 586 25.35 17.49 -5.22
N PHE A 587 24.46 18.47 -5.09
CA PHE A 587 24.77 19.84 -4.64
C PHE A 587 25.81 20.61 -5.49
N GLY A 588 26.13 20.13 -6.70
CA GLY A 588 26.97 20.82 -7.67
C GLY A 588 26.21 21.29 -8.91
N PRO A 589 25.19 22.17 -8.80
CA PRO A 589 24.38 22.60 -9.95
C PRO A 589 25.20 23.30 -11.03
N THR A 590 26.26 24.01 -10.68
CA THR A 590 27.16 24.65 -11.66
C THR A 590 28.32 23.75 -12.08
N THR A 591 28.65 22.73 -11.30
CA THR A 591 29.74 21.77 -11.54
C THR A 591 29.47 20.94 -12.79
N ALA A 592 30.50 20.71 -13.60
CA ALA A 592 30.39 19.81 -14.74
C ALA A 592 30.03 18.37 -14.28
N PRO A 593 29.28 17.60 -15.09
CA PRO A 593 29.09 16.17 -14.84
C PRO A 593 30.42 15.43 -14.65
N PRO A 594 30.49 14.44 -13.73
CA PRO A 594 31.72 13.69 -13.47
C PRO A 594 32.09 12.80 -14.67
N ALA A 595 33.34 12.33 -14.68
CA ALA A 595 33.82 11.40 -15.71
C ALA A 595 33.01 10.09 -15.77
N SER A 596 32.51 9.60 -14.61
CA SER A 596 31.62 8.43 -14.53
C SER A 596 30.34 8.60 -15.34
N ALA A 597 29.82 9.83 -15.49
CA ALA A 597 28.65 10.11 -16.33
C ALA A 597 28.95 10.09 -17.84
N GLY A 598 30.18 9.80 -18.24
CA GLY A 598 30.59 9.50 -19.62
C GLY A 598 31.14 8.07 -19.82
N ASP A 599 31.28 7.28 -18.75
CA ASP A 599 31.72 5.89 -18.81
C ASP A 599 30.52 4.98 -19.12
N PRO A 600 30.48 4.29 -20.28
CA PRO A 600 29.34 3.48 -20.68
C PRO A 600 29.06 2.31 -19.73
N ASN A 601 30.05 1.87 -18.94
CA ASN A 601 29.94 0.76 -17.99
C ASN A 601 29.48 1.21 -16.58
N ASN A 602 29.34 2.52 -16.36
CA ASN A 602 28.99 3.10 -15.06
C ASN A 602 27.52 3.56 -15.04
N GLY A 603 26.79 3.21 -13.98
CA GLY A 603 25.39 3.61 -13.78
C GLY A 603 25.16 5.13 -13.75
N ASP A 604 26.20 5.91 -13.42
CA ASP A 604 26.15 7.38 -13.54
C ASP A 604 25.91 7.86 -14.97
N SER A 605 26.25 7.09 -15.99
CA SER A 605 26.08 7.47 -17.40
C SER A 605 24.66 7.32 -17.93
N PHE A 606 23.72 6.81 -17.14
CA PHE A 606 22.35 6.52 -17.57
C PHE A 606 21.31 7.17 -16.65
N ARG A 607 20.24 7.72 -17.22
CA ARG A 607 19.10 8.27 -16.48
C ARG A 607 17.78 7.83 -17.10
N THR A 608 16.78 7.72 -16.25
CA THR A 608 15.38 7.53 -16.62
C THR A 608 14.53 8.64 -16.02
N TRP A 609 13.65 9.22 -16.82
CA TRP A 609 12.67 10.20 -16.37
C TRP A 609 11.28 9.75 -16.76
N VAL A 610 10.30 10.02 -15.91
CA VAL A 610 8.87 9.86 -16.22
C VAL A 610 8.15 11.14 -15.80
N VAL A 611 7.32 11.68 -16.67
CA VAL A 611 6.49 12.86 -16.38
C VAL A 611 5.09 12.71 -16.95
N ASN A 612 4.09 13.23 -16.25
CA ASN A 612 2.74 13.34 -16.76
C ASN A 612 2.55 14.71 -17.41
N VAL A 613 2.06 14.73 -18.65
CA VAL A 613 1.61 15.95 -19.34
C VAL A 613 0.10 15.89 -19.59
N PRO A 614 -0.60 17.04 -19.72
CA PRO A 614 -2.01 17.05 -20.09
C PRO A 614 -2.30 16.26 -21.37
N ALA A 615 -3.44 15.55 -21.39
CA ALA A 615 -3.95 14.84 -22.58
C ALA A 615 -5.21 15.50 -23.17
N ASP A 616 -5.46 16.78 -22.86
CA ASP A 616 -6.51 17.59 -23.49
C ASP A 616 -6.31 17.76 -25.00
N LYS A 617 -5.11 17.42 -25.50
CA LYS A 617 -4.71 17.49 -26.90
C LYS A 617 -3.89 16.27 -27.28
N ALA A 618 -4.07 15.78 -28.52
CA ALA A 618 -3.24 14.71 -29.06
C ALA A 618 -1.78 15.18 -29.20
N ILE A 619 -0.82 14.37 -28.74
CA ILE A 619 0.60 14.61 -28.94
C ILE A 619 0.98 14.22 -30.37
N ALA A 620 1.70 15.10 -31.07
CA ALA A 620 2.27 14.81 -32.39
C ALA A 620 3.77 14.46 -32.29
N ARG A 621 4.52 15.13 -31.40
CA ARG A 621 5.97 14.90 -31.24
C ARG A 621 6.41 15.10 -29.80
N ILE A 622 7.37 14.28 -29.37
CA ILE A 622 8.06 14.39 -28.08
C ILE A 622 9.55 14.48 -28.37
N GLU A 623 10.24 15.44 -27.73
CA GLU A 623 11.67 15.66 -27.90
C GLU A 623 12.36 15.80 -26.54
N LEU A 624 13.50 15.14 -26.35
CA LEU A 624 14.43 15.44 -25.25
C LEU A 624 15.42 16.49 -25.77
N LEU A 625 15.49 17.62 -25.09
CA LEU A 625 16.36 18.74 -25.44
C LEU A 625 17.56 18.80 -24.49
N ASP A 626 18.73 19.08 -25.05
CA ASP A 626 19.87 19.60 -24.29
C ASP A 626 19.57 21.06 -23.92
N SER A 627 19.43 21.32 -22.63
CA SER A 627 19.13 22.63 -22.07
C SER A 627 20.01 22.86 -20.84
N PRO A 628 21.35 22.89 -21.01
CA PRO A 628 22.28 22.93 -19.90
C PRO A 628 22.02 24.15 -19.03
N LYS A 629 21.88 23.92 -17.72
CA LYS A 629 21.52 24.95 -16.73
C LYS A 629 20.29 25.79 -17.12
N ALA A 630 19.15 25.16 -17.36
CA ALA A 630 17.96 25.83 -17.89
C ALA A 630 17.43 27.04 -17.08
N TRP A 631 17.89 27.28 -15.84
CA TRP A 631 17.62 28.52 -15.09
C TRP A 631 18.31 29.76 -15.68
N GLU A 632 19.46 29.59 -16.37
CA GLU A 632 20.16 30.66 -17.10
C GLU A 632 19.40 31.03 -18.40
N GLY A 633 18.66 30.07 -18.97
CA GLY A 633 17.80 30.24 -20.14
C GLY A 633 17.60 28.94 -20.91
N LEU A 634 16.46 28.78 -21.58
CA LEU A 634 16.31 27.76 -22.63
C LEU A 634 16.99 28.28 -23.91
N PRO A 635 17.92 27.53 -24.55
CA PRO A 635 18.52 27.96 -25.81
C PRO A 635 17.46 28.18 -26.89
N ALA A 636 17.65 29.19 -27.76
CA ALA A 636 16.69 29.49 -28.83
C ALA A 636 16.57 28.37 -29.88
N ALA A 637 17.67 27.64 -30.12
CA ALA A 637 17.72 26.44 -30.95
C ALA A 637 18.42 25.32 -30.14
N PRO A 638 17.72 24.66 -29.21
CA PRO A 638 18.32 23.66 -28.34
C PRO A 638 18.54 22.34 -29.10
N THR A 639 19.66 21.67 -28.83
CA THR A 639 20.00 20.39 -29.47
C THR A 639 18.95 19.34 -29.11
N VAL A 640 18.33 18.72 -30.11
CA VAL A 640 17.41 17.60 -29.92
C VAL A 640 18.24 16.32 -29.74
N LEU A 641 18.27 15.80 -28.51
CA LEU A 641 19.01 14.59 -28.13
C LEU A 641 18.23 13.31 -28.48
N LEU A 642 16.91 13.36 -28.33
CA LEU A 642 15.99 12.30 -28.74
C LEU A 642 14.74 12.93 -29.34
N SER A 643 14.16 12.27 -30.35
CA SER A 643 12.87 12.65 -30.91
C SER A 643 12.01 11.42 -31.14
N ARG A 644 10.74 11.52 -30.80
CA ARG A 644 9.70 10.54 -31.11
C ARG A 644 8.56 11.26 -31.80
N GLN A 645 8.31 10.89 -33.05
CA GLN A 645 7.00 11.14 -33.66
C GLN A 645 5.99 10.24 -32.95
N VAL A 646 4.92 10.82 -32.45
CA VAL A 646 3.75 10.09 -31.96
C VAL A 646 2.78 10.07 -33.14
N PRO A 647 2.56 8.91 -33.79
CA PRO A 647 1.70 8.88 -34.95
C PRO A 647 0.32 9.43 -34.59
N THR A 648 -0.10 10.47 -35.30
CA THR A 648 -1.50 10.90 -35.37
C THR A 648 -2.29 9.85 -36.16
N VAL A 649 -2.39 8.65 -35.59
CA VAL A 649 -3.30 7.62 -36.10
C VAL A 649 -4.67 8.27 -36.12
N SER A 650 -5.31 8.23 -37.28
CA SER A 650 -6.65 8.78 -37.48
C SER A 650 -7.63 8.22 -36.44
N ALA A 651 -8.85 8.77 -36.41
CA ALA A 651 -10.00 8.27 -35.65
C ALA A 651 -10.51 6.86 -36.09
N ARG A 652 -9.58 5.95 -36.41
CA ARG A 652 -9.74 4.53 -36.76
C ARG A 652 -8.70 3.63 -36.05
N ALA A 653 -8.02 4.12 -35.02
CA ALA A 653 -7.42 3.26 -33.98
C ALA A 653 -8.51 2.68 -33.04
N THR A 654 -9.65 2.28 -33.61
CA THR A 654 -10.77 1.58 -32.95
C THR A 654 -10.41 0.16 -32.49
N GLU A 655 -9.13 -0.24 -32.60
CA GLU A 655 -8.55 -1.46 -32.05
C GLU A 655 -7.65 -1.21 -30.82
N ALA A 656 -7.48 0.05 -30.41
CA ALA A 656 -7.16 0.44 -29.04
C ALA A 656 -8.35 1.24 -28.48
N GLY A 657 -9.53 0.60 -28.47
CA GLY A 657 -10.79 1.26 -28.15
C GLY A 657 -10.84 1.85 -26.74
N ALA A 658 -11.32 3.09 -26.67
CA ALA A 658 -11.97 3.68 -25.50
C ALA A 658 -11.13 3.92 -24.22
N ASN A 659 -10.19 4.87 -24.27
CA ASN A 659 -9.71 5.56 -23.05
C ASN A 659 -10.38 6.93 -22.80
N ASP A 660 -11.19 7.46 -23.76
CA ASP A 660 -12.05 8.66 -23.56
C ASP A 660 -13.42 8.57 -24.29
N ALA A 661 -13.59 7.74 -25.32
CA ALA A 661 -14.83 7.69 -26.12
C ALA A 661 -15.92 6.73 -25.58
N ALA A 662 -15.53 5.77 -24.76
CA ALA A 662 -16.42 5.10 -23.81
C ALA A 662 -15.67 5.04 -22.50
N CYS A 663 -16.35 5.33 -21.39
CA CYS A 663 -15.76 5.10 -20.09
C CYS A 663 -15.64 3.58 -19.90
N VAL A 664 -14.40 3.08 -19.75
CA VAL A 664 -14.13 1.67 -19.41
C VAL A 664 -13.99 1.58 -17.90
N GLU A 665 -14.89 0.84 -17.27
CA GLU A 665 -14.81 0.59 -15.83
C GLU A 665 -13.59 -0.29 -15.53
N LEU A 666 -12.78 0.11 -14.56
CA LEU A 666 -11.53 -0.58 -14.26
C LEU A 666 -11.84 -1.87 -13.50
N ALA A 667 -11.17 -2.98 -13.86
CA ALA A 667 -11.23 -4.20 -13.08
C ALA A 667 -10.80 -3.89 -11.62
N THR A 668 -11.75 -3.97 -10.70
CA THR A 668 -11.62 -3.44 -9.33
C THR A 668 -12.20 -4.43 -8.34
N VAL A 669 -11.44 -4.74 -7.31
CA VAL A 669 -11.85 -5.57 -6.18
C VAL A 669 -11.51 -4.82 -4.90
N ALA A 670 -12.49 -4.64 -4.02
CA ALA A 670 -12.32 -3.92 -2.76
C ALA A 670 -12.76 -4.77 -1.56
N VAL A 671 -11.95 -4.77 -0.51
CA VAL A 671 -12.23 -5.42 0.76
C VAL A 671 -11.99 -4.41 1.89
N PRO A 672 -13.02 -4.06 2.68
CA PRO A 672 -14.43 -4.41 2.52
C PRO A 672 -15.05 -3.76 1.27
N LEU A 673 -16.12 -4.36 0.71
CA LEU A 673 -16.79 -3.90 -0.52
C LEU A 673 -17.22 -2.40 -0.48
N LYS A 674 -17.53 -1.87 0.71
CA LYS A 674 -17.84 -0.44 0.92
C LYS A 674 -16.71 0.52 0.54
N ALA A 675 -15.46 0.04 0.47
CA ALA A 675 -14.28 0.81 0.09
C ALA A 675 -14.05 0.85 -1.44
N ALA A 676 -14.88 0.17 -2.23
CA ALA A 676 -14.83 0.31 -3.69
C ALA A 676 -15.05 1.79 -4.07
N PRO A 677 -14.23 2.34 -4.99
CA PRO A 677 -14.45 3.68 -5.52
C PRO A 677 -15.81 3.75 -6.23
N GLU A 678 -16.33 4.97 -6.40
CA GLU A 678 -17.50 5.17 -7.26
C GLU A 678 -17.18 4.73 -8.70
N PRO A 679 -18.10 4.05 -9.40
CA PRO A 679 -17.92 3.71 -10.80
C PRO A 679 -17.60 4.98 -11.59
N ARG A 680 -16.54 4.92 -12.41
CA ARG A 680 -16.17 6.05 -13.28
C ARG A 680 -17.22 6.26 -14.36
N CYS A 681 -17.98 5.22 -14.67
CA CYS A 681 -18.86 5.13 -15.82
C CYS A 681 -20.34 5.16 -15.41
N ALA A 682 -21.05 6.24 -15.76
CA ALA A 682 -22.44 6.48 -15.34
C ALA A 682 -23.46 5.40 -15.77
N SER A 683 -23.08 4.50 -16.67
CA SER A 683 -23.90 3.36 -17.14
C SER A 683 -23.71 2.07 -16.33
N THR A 684 -22.83 2.05 -15.32
CA THR A 684 -22.56 0.86 -14.50
C THR A 684 -23.19 1.01 -13.11
N PRO A 685 -24.34 0.36 -12.84
CA PRO A 685 -24.90 0.35 -11.49
C PRO A 685 -23.88 -0.28 -10.52
N ARG A 686 -23.76 0.29 -9.33
CA ARG A 686 -23.14 -0.41 -8.20
C ARG A 686 -23.80 -1.79 -8.09
N PRO A 687 -23.06 -2.90 -7.92
CA PRO A 687 -23.67 -4.15 -7.50
C PRO A 687 -24.49 -3.84 -6.26
N ALA A 688 -25.81 -3.98 -6.35
CA ALA A 688 -26.68 -3.73 -5.21
C ALA A 688 -26.15 -4.55 -4.05
N ALA A 689 -25.96 -3.93 -2.88
CA ALA A 689 -25.62 -4.68 -1.70
C ALA A 689 -26.71 -5.75 -1.56
N LEU A 690 -26.32 -7.02 -1.76
CA LEU A 690 -27.28 -8.11 -1.65
C LEU A 690 -27.92 -7.95 -0.27
N PRO A 691 -29.27 -7.85 -0.18
CA PRO A 691 -29.90 -7.88 1.13
C PRO A 691 -29.39 -9.13 1.84
N ALA A 692 -29.12 -9.02 3.14
CA ALA A 692 -28.62 -10.13 3.92
C ALA A 692 -29.69 -11.24 3.96
N SER A 693 -29.71 -12.09 2.93
CA SER A 693 -30.56 -13.26 2.89
C SER A 693 -30.00 -14.23 3.91
N GLU A 694 -30.81 -14.55 4.92
CA GLU A 694 -30.51 -15.60 5.87
C GLU A 694 -30.04 -16.84 5.11
N ALA A 695 -28.82 -17.29 5.41
CA ALA A 695 -28.26 -18.51 4.84
C ALA A 695 -28.95 -19.73 5.47
N SER A 696 -30.24 -19.90 5.16
CA SER A 696 -30.97 -21.15 5.39
C SER A 696 -30.29 -22.24 4.56
N ALA A 697 -29.53 -23.08 5.24
CA ALA A 697 -28.77 -24.16 4.62
C ALA A 697 -29.69 -25.31 4.19
N THR A 698 -30.45 -25.13 3.11
CA THR A 698 -31.10 -26.23 2.40
C THR A 698 -30.08 -26.95 1.52
N GLN A 699 -29.53 -28.04 2.06
CA GLN A 699 -28.67 -28.95 1.29
C GLN A 699 -29.43 -29.50 0.07
N PRO A 700 -28.83 -29.54 -1.14
CA PRO A 700 -29.40 -30.27 -2.25
C PRO A 700 -29.35 -31.78 -1.98
N ALA A 701 -30.47 -32.48 -2.17
CA ALA A 701 -30.67 -33.89 -1.83
C ALA A 701 -29.94 -34.91 -2.74
N ALA A 702 -28.75 -34.56 -3.24
CA ALA A 702 -27.96 -35.40 -4.14
C ALA A 702 -26.98 -36.36 -3.42
N ASP A 703 -26.57 -36.05 -2.17
CA ASP A 703 -25.47 -36.77 -1.49
C ASP A 703 -25.92 -38.01 -0.66
N LEU A 704 -27.22 -38.32 -0.64
CA LEU A 704 -27.77 -39.48 0.07
C LEU A 704 -27.68 -40.79 -0.74
N HIS A 705 -27.65 -40.74 -2.07
CA HIS A 705 -27.55 -41.95 -2.89
C HIS A 705 -26.11 -42.50 -3.01
N LEU A 706 -25.08 -41.65 -2.93
CA LEU A 706 -23.69 -42.09 -3.05
C LEU A 706 -23.19 -42.86 -1.82
N ARG A 707 -23.62 -42.45 -0.62
CA ARG A 707 -23.29 -43.13 0.65
C ARG A 707 -23.96 -44.51 0.81
N ALA A 708 -25.14 -44.70 0.22
CA ALA A 708 -25.84 -45.99 0.22
C ALA A 708 -25.16 -47.03 -0.70
N TRP A 709 -24.50 -46.59 -1.78
CA TRP A 709 -23.83 -47.49 -2.72
C TRP A 709 -22.49 -48.00 -2.17
N LEU A 710 -21.65 -47.10 -1.65
CA LEU A 710 -20.35 -47.42 -1.06
C LEU A 710 -20.41 -48.34 0.17
N SER A 711 -21.50 -48.32 0.93
CA SER A 711 -21.69 -49.19 2.11
C SER A 711 -22.09 -50.64 1.77
N SER A 712 -22.50 -50.92 0.52
CA SER A 712 -22.77 -52.28 0.03
C SER A 712 -21.53 -53.02 -0.50
N LEU A 713 -20.50 -52.27 -0.94
CA LEU A 713 -19.26 -52.81 -1.51
C LEU A 713 -18.22 -53.24 -0.46
N LEU A 714 -18.44 -52.93 0.82
CA LEU A 714 -17.56 -53.30 1.94
C LEU A 714 -18.14 -54.43 2.82
N ARG A 715 -19.10 -55.21 2.28
CA ARG A 715 -19.60 -56.46 2.88
C ARG A 715 -19.76 -57.59 1.85
N ARG A 716 -18.68 -57.89 1.12
CA ARG A 716 -18.38 -59.19 0.51
C ARG A 716 -16.88 -59.45 0.52
#